data_AF-O34410-F1
#
_entry.id   AF-O34410-F1
#
_cell.length_a   1.000
_cell.length_b   1.000
_cell.length_c   1.000
_cell.angle_alpha   90.00
_cell.angle_beta   90.00
_cell.angle_gamma   90.00
#
_symmetry.space_group_name_H-M   'P 1'
#
loop_
_entity.id
_entity.type
_entity.pdbx_description
1 polymer ?
#
loop_
_entity_poly.entity_id
_entity_poly.type
_entity_poly.pdbx_seq_one_letter_code
_entity_poly.pdbx_strand_id
1 'polypeptide(L)'
;MKLPKALNEATAGAALKYHIKRALERSHSISDFSKNLELSTQKSHFSNNTLKIIEELNNGVKQASEEIKEKARDFSNQKLTNEQIKDLLNNAEIPTSGRDAITFGVNNLNPEIVEFLHKNNKKMIIEKASNKELELLKDANFKHPENIRASLDHDAIAHILKRHGVNSVNVRNGEIPITNEDIANYRYIVNNADAILRTLDNENKELISAFKQINGYAVVVEQAINKKNELVLKTMYKSKGDYKDNNAYKKFSSTHTLNADAKVNHRLSSYSGATENTTQKDLIDQENLLKTSENLNESTPKPTNLSPLEQANAEKLAKLESEKLESEKEFLKAKEQEATRKAALKKKLEHERGNAGNIESQTKIEVGEDIPTQTQAQLPKSRVRLNEREIYDLDYAIVKAKDLKPSFTTGGTQKRTDMNEEQIKSIAENFDPKKIFGSGGFEDLPIILHDGQVIAGNHRIQGMLNFTPKSRFSYERAIKEYYHIDLKPDELLVRVPHKRLNNTEINNLAASSNQGRFNSESDHAIAVLSHYEAKLKELDQKLDADSIYSLKNIVAKNLNFDKATHPNVTDSNLALLMFNMPRTKTQGIELLNRWKKEFSNDIKSYEKVKKMFVDNAGSFHNLIHDLNFPKVSLNAYLSDIMDRSFANLKNYQSTSESLKDLSEKFYKTSSLEMFEKSDQSTSDISEILGGAIARFARFDDPSKALFEALRSDNIKKGLKDYKIADVTKDMFNADSKEFKDIDIYDFTHYLLMVNREPNENNPILKRLIEAVKDMQKESEKGIKQKLETPSEWGHNYSEFKGDGLGAINKLLETKKGFVAGAFHKEGLGDIDLVYGNSKYGLEHIFNRRESDAIDKGMSKEEAKKYALKIINNIPNIISNGKLSKDNLGRLSIEFENQRVGLNDSWKGETLNNRWVITSYEIDKSRNGLIESPLAPNYKGKDTNPLNLDSPNPTTKN
;
A
#
# COMPACT_ATOMS: atom_id res chain seq x y z
N MET A 1 -77.04 31.85 -4.87
CA MET A 1 -76.60 30.78 -3.94
C MET A 1 -75.31 31.23 -3.26
N LYS A 2 -75.32 31.56 -1.96
CA LYS A 2 -74.08 31.69 -1.18
C LYS A 2 -73.71 30.29 -0.71
N LEU A 3 -72.67 29.69 -1.30
CA LEU A 3 -72.14 28.41 -0.82
C LEU A 3 -71.70 28.58 0.66
N PRO A 4 -71.89 27.56 1.51
CA PRO A 4 -71.50 27.60 2.92
C PRO A 4 -70.01 27.91 3.07
N LYS A 5 -69.65 28.80 4.01
CA LYS A 5 -68.28 29.27 4.28
C LYS A 5 -67.24 28.14 4.33
N ALA A 6 -67.60 26.99 4.92
CA ALA A 6 -66.75 25.82 5.06
C ALA A 6 -66.36 25.16 3.71
N LEU A 7 -67.28 25.14 2.73
CA LEU A 7 -66.99 24.63 1.38
C LEU A 7 -65.98 25.54 0.65
N ASN A 8 -66.00 26.84 0.91
CA ASN A 8 -65.09 27.79 0.27
C ASN A 8 -63.65 27.65 0.79
N GLU A 9 -63.46 27.40 2.09
CA GLU A 9 -62.13 27.18 2.68
C GLU A 9 -61.49 25.85 2.24
N ALA A 10 -62.27 24.76 2.18
CA ALA A 10 -61.77 23.48 1.69
C ALA A 10 -61.30 23.57 0.22
N THR A 11 -62.06 24.29 -0.61
CA THR A 11 -61.72 24.51 -2.02
C THR A 11 -60.47 25.38 -2.17
N ALA A 12 -60.32 26.44 -1.35
CA ALA A 12 -59.13 27.29 -1.33
C ALA A 12 -57.87 26.54 -0.87
N GLY A 13 -57.99 25.67 0.14
CA GLY A 13 -56.89 24.82 0.61
C GLY A 13 -56.41 23.83 -0.44
N ALA A 14 -57.34 23.20 -1.17
CA ALA A 14 -57.01 22.30 -2.27
C ALA A 14 -56.29 23.03 -3.42
N ALA A 15 -56.74 24.24 -3.77
CA ALA A 15 -56.08 25.07 -4.77
C ALA A 15 -54.65 25.46 -4.34
N LEU A 16 -54.47 25.93 -3.10
CA LEU A 16 -53.14 26.26 -2.57
C LEU A 16 -52.19 25.05 -2.63
N LYS A 17 -52.66 23.88 -2.21
CA LYS A 17 -51.87 22.64 -2.26
C LYS A 17 -51.45 22.27 -3.69
N TYR A 18 -52.34 22.42 -4.66
CA TYR A 18 -52.03 22.20 -6.07
C TYR A 18 -50.93 23.13 -6.57
N HIS A 19 -51.03 24.42 -6.23
CA HIS A 19 -50.06 25.43 -6.66
C HIS A 19 -48.68 25.25 -6.02
N ILE A 20 -48.61 24.91 -4.72
CA ILE A 20 -47.35 24.56 -4.04
C ILE A 20 -46.71 23.31 -4.69
N LYS A 21 -47.48 22.24 -4.90
CA LYS A 21 -46.98 21.02 -5.53
C LYS A 21 -46.40 21.30 -6.92
N ARG A 22 -47.12 22.09 -7.73
CA ARG A 22 -46.70 22.46 -9.08
C ARG A 22 -45.46 23.36 -9.08
N ALA A 23 -45.31 24.24 -8.08
CA ALA A 23 -44.09 25.03 -7.90
C ALA A 23 -42.91 24.11 -7.55
N LEU A 24 -43.08 23.14 -6.64
CA LEU A 24 -42.02 22.17 -6.29
C LEU A 24 -41.58 21.33 -7.49
N GLU A 25 -42.51 20.80 -8.27
CA GLU A 25 -42.22 19.96 -9.45
C GLU A 25 -41.47 20.71 -10.57
N ARG A 26 -41.50 22.05 -10.57
CA ARG A 26 -40.94 22.89 -11.64
C ARG A 26 -39.68 23.63 -11.23
N SER A 27 -39.21 23.45 -10.00
CA SER A 27 -38.13 24.24 -9.45
C SER A 27 -36.89 23.38 -9.24
N HIS A 28 -35.78 23.83 -9.82
CA HIS A 28 -34.46 23.19 -9.66
C HIS A 28 -33.65 23.81 -8.52
N SER A 29 -34.13 24.93 -7.96
CA SER A 29 -33.50 25.61 -6.83
C SER A 29 -34.57 26.19 -5.89
N ILE A 30 -34.16 26.51 -4.66
CA ILE A 30 -35.02 27.19 -3.68
C ILE A 30 -35.49 28.55 -4.22
N SER A 31 -34.60 29.28 -4.91
CA SER A 31 -34.93 30.54 -5.59
C SER A 31 -36.02 30.35 -6.65
N ASP A 32 -35.90 29.30 -7.48
CA ASP A 32 -36.90 29.00 -8.50
C ASP A 32 -38.24 28.61 -7.87
N PHE A 33 -38.23 27.94 -6.72
CA PHE A 33 -39.46 27.60 -5.98
C PHE A 33 -40.22 28.85 -5.56
N SER A 34 -39.56 29.80 -4.89
CA SER A 34 -40.19 31.06 -4.49
C SER A 34 -40.73 31.83 -5.71
N LYS A 35 -39.96 31.90 -6.79
CA LYS A 35 -40.38 32.58 -8.03
C LYS A 35 -41.56 31.89 -8.71
N ASN A 36 -41.56 30.57 -8.81
CA ASN A 36 -42.66 29.80 -9.40
C ASN A 36 -43.92 29.88 -8.54
N LEU A 37 -43.78 29.90 -7.22
CA LEU A 37 -44.90 30.08 -6.30
C LEU A 37 -45.52 31.49 -6.44
N GLU A 38 -44.69 32.53 -6.54
CA GLU A 38 -45.14 33.92 -6.80
C GLU A 38 -45.85 34.08 -8.15
N LEU A 39 -45.29 33.49 -9.22
CA LEU A 39 -45.93 33.48 -10.52
C LEU A 39 -47.27 32.74 -10.49
N SER A 40 -47.34 31.69 -9.67
CA SER A 40 -48.56 30.93 -9.49
C SER A 40 -49.62 31.75 -8.77
N THR A 41 -49.27 32.46 -7.69
CA THR A 41 -50.20 33.36 -6.99
C THR A 41 -50.75 34.46 -7.85
N GLN A 42 -49.92 35.07 -8.71
CA GLN A 42 -50.37 36.11 -9.63
C GLN A 42 -51.41 35.61 -10.65
N LYS A 43 -51.34 34.33 -11.05
CA LYS A 43 -52.24 33.73 -12.04
C LYS A 43 -53.57 33.23 -11.46
N SER A 44 -53.64 33.01 -10.17
CA SER A 44 -54.81 32.44 -9.49
C SER A 44 -55.50 33.49 -8.62
N HIS A 45 -56.83 33.58 -8.70
CA HIS A 45 -57.65 34.47 -7.88
C HIS A 45 -57.77 33.96 -6.44
N PHE A 46 -56.68 34.00 -5.69
CA PHE A 46 -56.65 33.64 -4.28
C PHE A 46 -57.34 34.69 -3.40
N SER A 47 -57.88 34.25 -2.27
CA SER A 47 -58.37 35.15 -1.22
C SER A 47 -57.20 35.89 -0.54
N ASN A 48 -57.45 37.06 0.05
CA ASN A 48 -56.44 37.80 0.80
C ASN A 48 -55.80 36.95 1.92
N ASN A 49 -56.58 36.09 2.59
CA ASN A 49 -56.05 35.18 3.60
C ASN A 49 -55.06 34.18 3.01
N THR A 50 -55.35 33.63 1.82
CA THR A 50 -54.47 32.69 1.13
C THR A 50 -53.19 33.38 0.65
N LEU A 51 -53.27 34.63 0.18
CA LEU A 51 -52.09 35.41 -0.20
C LEU A 51 -51.15 35.65 1.00
N LYS A 52 -51.70 35.96 2.17
CA LYS A 52 -50.91 36.13 3.40
C LYS A 52 -50.16 34.85 3.80
N ILE A 53 -50.81 33.68 3.70
CA ILE A 53 -50.16 32.38 3.96
C ILE A 53 -48.98 32.15 3.00
N ILE A 54 -49.14 32.52 1.73
CA ILE A 54 -48.08 32.33 0.73
C ILE A 54 -46.90 33.27 0.98
N GLU A 55 -47.16 34.50 1.41
CA GLU A 55 -46.13 35.46 1.82
C GLU A 55 -45.35 34.97 3.04
N GLU A 56 -46.04 34.45 4.07
CA GLU A 56 -45.41 33.82 5.25
C GLU A 56 -44.54 32.62 4.84
N LEU A 57 -45.01 31.79 3.91
CA LEU A 57 -44.25 30.65 3.39
C LEU A 57 -42.99 31.09 2.64
N ASN A 58 -43.09 32.09 1.75
CA ASN A 58 -41.94 32.62 1.03
C ASN A 58 -40.90 33.24 1.97
N ASN A 59 -41.33 33.94 3.02
CA ASN A 59 -40.43 34.47 4.05
C ASN A 59 -39.73 33.35 4.83
N GLY A 60 -40.45 32.29 5.20
CA GLY A 60 -39.87 31.12 5.85
C GLY A 60 -38.84 30.40 4.96
N VAL A 61 -39.14 30.25 3.67
CA VAL A 61 -38.20 29.67 2.68
C VAL A 61 -36.94 30.53 2.54
N LYS A 62 -37.10 31.86 2.50
CA LYS A 62 -35.97 32.80 2.43
C LYS A 62 -35.08 32.71 3.66
N GLN A 63 -35.68 32.66 4.86
CA GLN A 63 -34.95 32.48 6.12
C GLN A 63 -34.18 31.15 6.13
N ALA A 64 -34.84 30.05 5.78
CA ALA A 64 -34.21 28.73 5.69
C ALA A 64 -33.05 28.71 4.68
N SER A 65 -33.21 29.39 3.53
CA SER A 65 -32.13 29.50 2.54
C SER A 65 -30.91 30.24 3.07
N GLU A 66 -31.07 31.30 3.86
CA GLU A 66 -29.95 32.02 4.46
C GLU A 66 -29.28 31.19 5.57
N GLU A 67 -30.06 30.49 6.40
CA GLU A 67 -29.54 29.55 7.40
C GLU A 67 -28.73 28.41 6.76
N ILE A 68 -29.18 27.88 5.60
CA ILE A 68 -28.45 26.85 4.85
C ILE A 68 -27.16 27.42 4.25
N LYS A 69 -27.18 28.63 3.68
CA LYS A 69 -25.96 29.27 3.14
C LYS A 69 -24.92 29.53 4.22
N GLU A 70 -25.35 29.96 5.40
CA GLU A 70 -24.44 30.19 6.53
C GLU A 70 -23.81 28.88 7.01
N LYS A 71 -24.62 27.82 7.18
CA LYS A 71 -24.13 26.47 7.52
C LYS A 71 -23.24 25.85 6.44
N ALA A 72 -23.49 26.16 5.16
CA ALA A 72 -22.68 25.67 4.04
C ALA A 72 -21.31 26.35 3.94
N ARG A 73 -21.09 27.47 4.63
CA ARG A 73 -19.85 28.26 4.60
C ARG A 73 -19.06 28.19 5.90
N ASP A 74 -19.60 27.58 6.94
CA ASP A 74 -18.93 27.41 8.23
C ASP A 74 -18.80 25.92 8.58
N PHE A 75 -17.61 25.38 8.30
CA PHE A 75 -17.24 24.00 8.63
C PHE A 75 -16.57 23.90 10.00
N SER A 76 -16.62 24.94 10.85
CA SER A 76 -15.96 24.93 12.17
C SER A 76 -16.38 23.75 13.06
N ASN A 77 -17.63 23.31 12.93
CA ASN A 77 -18.21 22.18 13.66
C ASN A 77 -18.17 20.86 12.90
N GLN A 78 -17.51 20.79 11.74
CA GLN A 78 -17.42 19.60 10.90
C GLN A 78 -15.96 19.20 10.74
N LYS A 79 -15.67 17.90 10.83
CA LYS A 79 -14.34 17.37 10.53
C LYS A 79 -14.31 16.88 9.09
N LEU A 80 -13.65 17.65 8.23
CA LEU A 80 -13.45 17.33 6.82
C LEU A 80 -12.23 16.44 6.65
N THR A 81 -12.20 15.64 5.57
CA THR A 81 -10.98 14.95 5.16
C THR A 81 -10.01 15.92 4.49
N ASN A 82 -8.72 15.56 4.45
CA ASN A 82 -7.70 16.41 3.81
C ASN A 82 -8.00 16.65 2.32
N GLU A 83 -8.54 15.65 1.61
CA GLU A 83 -8.93 15.81 0.21
C GLU A 83 -10.10 16.78 0.05
N GLN A 84 -11.14 16.69 0.89
CA GLN A 84 -12.25 17.66 0.87
C GLN A 84 -11.77 19.09 1.11
N ILE A 85 -10.81 19.28 2.03
CA ILE A 85 -10.24 20.60 2.32
C ILE A 85 -9.45 21.12 1.11
N LYS A 86 -8.63 20.28 0.49
CA LYS A 86 -7.85 20.64 -0.72
C LYS A 86 -8.76 21.00 -1.89
N ASP A 87 -9.85 20.24 -2.10
CA ASP A 87 -10.83 20.50 -3.15
C ASP A 87 -11.51 21.86 -2.96
N LEU A 88 -11.96 22.16 -1.73
CA LEU A 88 -12.54 23.46 -1.39
C LEU A 88 -11.55 24.62 -1.59
N LEU A 89 -10.28 24.44 -1.23
CA LEU A 89 -9.23 25.46 -1.42
C LEU A 89 -8.77 25.63 -2.88
N ASN A 90 -8.98 24.62 -3.71
CA ASN A 90 -8.65 24.67 -5.15
C ASN A 90 -9.79 25.20 -6.02
N ASN A 91 -11.03 25.17 -5.53
CA ASN A 91 -12.17 25.66 -6.28
C ASN A 91 -12.13 27.20 -6.39
N ALA A 92 -11.97 27.71 -7.61
CA ALA A 92 -11.92 29.14 -7.89
C ALA A 92 -13.27 29.87 -7.68
N GLU A 93 -14.39 29.16 -7.71
CA GLU A 93 -15.72 29.72 -7.44
C GLU A 93 -15.97 29.93 -5.94
N ILE A 94 -15.15 29.30 -5.08
CA ILE A 94 -15.26 29.39 -3.64
C ILE A 94 -14.30 30.48 -3.13
N PRO A 95 -14.81 31.60 -2.60
CA PRO A 95 -13.95 32.63 -2.05
C PRO A 95 -13.23 32.12 -0.79
N THR A 96 -11.92 32.32 -0.73
CA THR A 96 -11.07 32.05 0.44
C THR A 96 -10.70 33.34 1.20
N SER A 97 -11.25 34.49 0.78
CA SER A 97 -11.05 35.78 1.45
C SER A 97 -12.30 36.68 1.35
N GLY A 98 -12.42 37.64 2.26
CA GLY A 98 -13.56 38.57 2.30
C GLY A 98 -14.79 38.01 3.03
N ARG A 99 -15.92 38.74 2.93
CA ARG A 99 -17.14 38.47 3.70
C ARG A 99 -17.73 37.08 3.43
N ASP A 100 -17.64 36.64 2.18
CA ASP A 100 -18.22 35.38 1.72
C ASP A 100 -17.28 34.17 1.90
N ALA A 101 -16.10 34.38 2.50
CA ALA A 101 -15.11 33.31 2.64
C ALA A 101 -15.60 32.17 3.52
N ILE A 102 -15.24 30.95 3.14
CA ILE A 102 -15.51 29.74 3.91
C ILE A 102 -14.61 29.69 5.15
N THR A 103 -15.20 29.36 6.31
CA THR A 103 -14.48 29.12 7.57
C THR A 103 -14.33 27.62 7.77
N PHE A 104 -13.10 27.15 7.96
CA PHE A 104 -12.83 25.71 8.01
C PHE A 104 -12.81 25.13 9.42
N GLY A 105 -12.48 25.90 10.45
CA GLY A 105 -12.29 25.41 11.82
C GLY A 105 -10.90 24.85 12.10
N VAL A 106 -10.49 24.98 13.37
CA VAL A 106 -9.19 24.48 13.87
C VAL A 106 -9.01 22.97 13.68
N ASN A 107 -10.08 22.19 13.77
CA ASN A 107 -10.04 20.73 13.63
C ASN A 107 -9.65 20.26 12.21
N ASN A 108 -9.75 21.17 11.23
CA ASN A 108 -9.42 20.93 9.82
C ASN A 108 -8.05 21.50 9.44
N LEU A 109 -7.34 22.17 10.36
CA LEU A 109 -5.97 22.61 10.14
C LEU A 109 -5.00 21.60 10.76
N ASN A 110 -4.23 20.90 9.93
CA ASN A 110 -3.23 19.92 10.33
C ASN A 110 -1.93 20.10 9.52
N PRO A 111 -0.83 19.40 9.86
CA PRO A 111 0.47 19.62 9.21
C PRO A 111 0.46 19.44 7.69
N GLU A 112 -0.35 18.50 7.18
CA GLU A 112 -0.49 18.24 5.75
C GLU A 112 -1.20 19.41 5.04
N ILE A 113 -2.24 19.96 5.65
CA ILE A 113 -2.93 21.14 5.11
C ILE A 113 -2.03 22.37 5.15
N VAL A 114 -1.23 22.57 6.21
CA VAL A 114 -0.23 23.66 6.26
C VAL A 114 0.77 23.53 5.11
N GLU A 115 1.28 22.31 4.87
CA GLU A 115 2.19 22.06 3.75
C GLU A 115 1.52 22.31 2.39
N PHE A 116 0.25 21.90 2.24
CA PHE A 116 -0.53 22.15 1.04
C PHE A 116 -0.72 23.65 0.78
N LEU A 117 -1.09 24.43 1.81
CA LEU A 117 -1.25 25.89 1.69
C LEU A 117 0.05 26.55 1.21
N HIS A 118 1.17 26.16 1.80
CA HIS A 118 2.49 26.66 1.45
C HIS A 118 2.89 26.33 0.01
N LYS A 119 2.75 25.07 -0.42
CA LYS A 119 3.18 24.63 -1.76
C LYS A 119 2.30 25.15 -2.89
N ASN A 120 1.02 25.41 -2.61
CA ASN A 120 0.02 25.76 -3.64
C ASN A 120 -0.40 27.22 -3.60
N ASN A 121 0.32 28.06 -2.83
CA ASN A 121 0.05 29.49 -2.66
C ASN A 121 -1.42 29.77 -2.28
N LYS A 122 -1.91 29.05 -1.26
CA LYS A 122 -3.30 29.13 -0.81
C LYS A 122 -3.41 29.81 0.55
N LYS A 123 -4.61 30.29 0.83
CA LYS A 123 -5.01 30.91 2.10
C LYS A 123 -6.22 30.18 2.67
N MET A 124 -6.28 30.07 3.99
CA MET A 124 -7.37 29.44 4.72
C MET A 124 -7.88 30.36 5.84
N ILE A 125 -9.21 30.50 5.94
CA ILE A 125 -9.85 31.14 7.09
C ILE A 125 -10.12 30.05 8.13
N ILE A 126 -9.61 30.24 9.34
CA ILE A 126 -9.62 29.20 10.37
C ILE A 126 -10.87 29.32 11.24
N GLU A 127 -11.04 30.43 11.96
CA GLU A 127 -12.14 30.61 12.91
C GLU A 127 -12.44 32.11 13.13
N LYS A 128 -13.52 32.41 13.83
CA LYS A 128 -13.79 33.77 14.32
C LYS A 128 -12.79 34.14 15.42
N ALA A 129 -12.45 35.43 15.53
CA ALA A 129 -11.62 35.92 16.62
C ALA A 129 -12.24 35.60 17.98
N SER A 130 -11.41 35.19 18.95
CA SER A 130 -11.85 34.88 20.30
C SER A 130 -12.31 36.14 21.05
N ASN A 131 -13.12 35.98 22.09
CA ASN A 131 -13.56 37.11 22.92
C ASN A 131 -12.37 37.92 23.49
N LYS A 132 -11.27 37.24 23.86
CA LYS A 132 -10.03 37.88 24.33
C LYS A 132 -9.40 38.77 23.24
N GLU A 133 -9.37 38.29 22.00
CA GLU A 133 -8.89 39.08 20.87
C GLU A 133 -9.83 40.25 20.59
N LEU A 134 -11.15 40.04 20.62
CA LEU A 134 -12.15 41.09 20.40
C LEU A 134 -12.08 42.20 21.47
N GLU A 135 -11.80 41.87 22.72
CA GLU A 135 -11.63 42.86 23.79
C GLU A 135 -10.46 43.81 23.56
N LEU A 136 -9.34 43.30 23.02
CA LEU A 136 -8.18 44.11 22.63
C LEU A 136 -8.42 44.94 21.37
N LEU A 137 -9.49 44.66 20.64
CA LEU A 137 -9.79 45.22 19.32
C LEU A 137 -11.01 46.15 19.31
N LYS A 138 -11.59 46.48 20.48
CA LYS A 138 -12.81 47.33 20.56
C LYS A 138 -12.66 48.67 19.85
N ASP A 139 -11.48 49.27 19.92
CA ASP A 139 -11.18 50.58 19.30
C ASP A 139 -10.52 50.45 17.92
N ALA A 140 -10.36 49.22 17.40
CA ALA A 140 -9.84 49.01 16.06
C ALA A 140 -10.93 49.30 15.02
N ASN A 141 -10.64 50.19 14.06
CA ASN A 141 -11.55 50.61 12.99
C ASN A 141 -11.81 49.51 11.94
N PHE A 142 -12.43 48.41 12.35
CA PHE A 142 -12.91 47.37 11.46
C PHE A 142 -14.16 47.81 10.70
N LYS A 143 -14.28 47.39 9.44
CA LYS A 143 -15.47 47.67 8.63
C LYS A 143 -16.68 46.86 9.10
N HIS A 144 -16.44 45.68 9.67
CA HIS A 144 -17.43 44.76 10.22
C HIS A 144 -16.89 44.12 11.50
N PRO A 145 -16.94 44.81 12.66
CA PRO A 145 -16.36 44.32 13.91
C PRO A 145 -16.98 43.00 14.40
N GLU A 146 -18.20 42.67 13.98
CA GLU A 146 -18.92 41.43 14.31
C GLU A 146 -18.39 40.18 13.60
N ASN A 147 -17.52 40.33 12.59
CA ASN A 147 -17.08 39.24 11.73
C ASN A 147 -15.56 39.22 11.51
N ILE A 148 -14.80 39.45 12.57
CA ILE A 148 -13.33 39.37 12.55
C ILE A 148 -12.92 37.89 12.56
N ARG A 149 -12.04 37.47 11.63
CA ARG A 149 -11.64 36.06 11.47
C ARG A 149 -10.13 35.86 11.47
N ALA A 150 -9.66 34.78 12.08
CA ALA A 150 -8.27 34.36 12.00
C ALA A 150 -8.00 33.66 10.66
N SER A 151 -6.88 33.97 10.03
CA SER A 151 -6.49 33.39 8.75
C SER A 151 -5.01 33.02 8.69
N LEU A 152 -4.72 31.99 7.89
CA LEU A 152 -3.38 31.49 7.61
C LEU A 152 -3.12 31.60 6.10
N ASP A 153 -2.06 32.32 5.75
CA ASP A 153 -1.66 32.57 4.37
C ASP A 153 -0.32 31.88 4.06
N HIS A 154 -0.11 31.49 2.80
CA HIS A 154 1.12 30.84 2.35
C HIS A 154 2.36 31.71 2.59
N ASP A 155 2.24 33.02 2.43
CA ASP A 155 3.34 33.97 2.65
C ASP A 155 3.81 33.96 4.11
N ALA A 156 2.88 33.81 5.05
CA ALA A 156 3.19 33.69 6.46
C ALA A 156 3.91 32.38 6.76
N ILE A 157 3.45 31.26 6.18
CA ILE A 157 4.10 29.96 6.33
C ILE A 157 5.53 30.01 5.77
N ALA A 158 5.70 30.57 4.57
CA ALA A 158 7.00 30.75 3.94
C ALA A 158 7.94 31.61 4.80
N HIS A 159 7.43 32.72 5.37
CA HIS A 159 8.19 33.57 6.28
C HIS A 159 8.65 32.81 7.53
N ILE A 160 7.72 32.12 8.19
CA ILE A 160 7.96 31.36 9.41
C ILE A 160 8.99 30.26 9.15
N LEU A 161 8.83 29.45 8.10
CA LEU A 161 9.76 28.37 7.80
C LEU A 161 11.14 28.90 7.37
N LYS A 162 11.19 30.02 6.66
CA LYS A 162 12.46 30.66 6.26
C LYS A 162 13.23 31.23 7.46
N ARG A 163 12.54 31.81 8.44
CA ARG A 163 13.16 32.48 9.61
C ARG A 163 13.33 31.55 10.80
N HIS A 164 12.39 30.65 11.04
CA HIS A 164 12.26 29.85 12.26
C HIS A 164 12.12 28.34 11.98
N GLY A 165 12.07 27.91 10.71
CA GLY A 165 12.00 26.49 10.37
C GLY A 165 13.30 25.74 10.61
N VAL A 166 13.26 24.40 10.55
CA VAL A 166 14.40 23.48 10.83
C VAL A 166 15.71 23.89 10.15
N ASN A 167 15.63 24.42 8.93
CA ASN A 167 16.80 24.80 8.12
C ASN A 167 17.16 26.30 8.18
N SER A 168 16.48 27.08 9.04
CA SER A 168 16.65 28.53 9.08
C SER A 168 17.98 28.96 9.71
N VAL A 169 18.39 30.19 9.41
CA VAL A 169 19.58 30.80 10.02
C VAL A 169 19.39 30.95 11.53
N ASN A 170 18.18 31.29 12.01
CA ASN A 170 17.96 31.46 13.43
C ASN A 170 18.08 30.14 14.22
N VAL A 171 17.62 29.03 13.65
CA VAL A 171 17.77 27.71 14.29
C VAL A 171 19.24 27.31 14.37
N ARG A 172 20.04 27.61 13.34
CA ARG A 172 21.50 27.45 13.41
C ARG A 172 22.15 28.34 14.47
N ASN A 173 21.54 29.50 14.76
CA ASN A 173 21.96 30.42 15.81
C ASN A 173 21.36 30.09 17.20
N GLY A 174 20.75 28.91 17.38
CA GLY A 174 20.28 28.41 18.68
C GLY A 174 18.78 28.61 18.97
N GLU A 175 18.00 29.11 18.00
CA GLU A 175 16.54 29.12 18.11
C GLU A 175 15.96 27.69 17.98
N ILE A 176 14.82 27.42 18.62
CA ILE A 176 14.14 26.12 18.46
C ILE A 176 13.30 26.16 17.19
N PRO A 177 13.37 25.12 16.34
CA PRO A 177 12.66 25.10 15.09
C PRO A 177 11.14 25.08 15.27
N ILE A 178 10.48 25.76 14.34
CA ILE A 178 9.07 25.70 14.04
C ILE A 178 8.84 24.71 12.90
N THR A 179 7.86 23.83 13.09
CA THR A 179 7.45 22.81 12.12
C THR A 179 6.04 23.09 11.59
N ASN A 180 5.60 22.36 10.57
CA ASN A 180 4.20 22.44 10.10
C ASN A 180 3.20 22.04 11.19
N GLU A 181 3.59 21.19 12.14
CA GLU A 181 2.77 20.81 13.29
C GLU A 181 2.62 21.95 14.31
N ASP A 182 3.69 22.71 14.54
CA ASP A 182 3.61 23.92 15.36
C ASP A 182 2.69 24.96 14.72
N ILE A 183 2.82 25.18 13.41
CA ILE A 183 1.98 26.11 12.65
C ILE A 183 0.52 25.66 12.66
N ALA A 184 0.23 24.37 12.49
CA ALA A 184 -1.14 23.86 12.54
C ALA A 184 -1.81 24.12 13.90
N ASN A 185 -1.03 24.15 14.99
CA ASN A 185 -1.51 24.36 16.34
C ASN A 185 -1.51 25.83 16.80
N TYR A 186 -1.19 26.81 15.93
CA TYR A 186 -1.01 28.20 16.36
C TYR A 186 -2.26 28.81 17.03
N ARG A 187 -3.48 28.46 16.60
CA ARG A 187 -4.72 28.94 17.22
C ARG A 187 -4.90 28.43 18.64
N TYR A 188 -4.51 27.19 18.91
CA TYR A 188 -4.49 26.66 20.29
C TYR A 188 -3.57 27.50 21.18
N ILE A 189 -2.40 27.89 20.66
CA ILE A 189 -1.44 28.73 21.40
C ILE A 189 -2.04 30.10 21.69
N VAL A 190 -2.69 30.74 20.72
CA VAL A 190 -3.34 32.05 20.90
C VAL A 190 -4.49 31.97 21.91
N ASN A 191 -5.39 31.01 21.76
CA ASN A 191 -6.57 30.88 22.62
C ASN A 191 -6.21 30.56 24.08
N ASN A 192 -5.09 29.86 24.29
CA ASN A 192 -4.58 29.46 25.61
C ASN A 192 -3.38 30.28 26.09
N ALA A 193 -3.07 31.40 25.43
CA ALA A 193 -1.92 32.23 25.77
C ALA A 193 -1.96 32.71 27.23
N ASP A 194 -0.79 32.74 27.87
CA ASP A 194 -0.61 33.24 29.24
C ASP A 194 -0.62 34.78 29.27
N ALA A 195 -0.25 35.41 28.16
CA ALA A 195 -0.47 36.83 27.91
C ALA A 195 -0.84 37.07 26.44
N ILE A 196 -1.77 37.98 26.20
CA ILE A 196 -2.14 38.43 24.86
C ILE A 196 -2.21 39.96 24.87
N LEU A 197 -1.47 40.59 23.96
CA LEU A 197 -1.22 42.03 24.00
C LEU A 197 -1.42 42.62 22.60
N ARG A 198 -1.89 43.87 22.56
CA ARG A 198 -1.89 44.68 21.35
C ARG A 198 -0.55 45.40 21.23
N THR A 199 0.20 45.13 20.17
CA THR A 199 1.55 45.65 19.96
C THR A 199 1.67 46.29 18.57
N LEU A 200 2.85 46.88 18.29
CA LEU A 200 3.19 47.46 17.00
C LEU A 200 4.38 46.71 16.40
N ASP A 201 4.37 46.49 15.09
CA ASP A 201 5.54 46.00 14.38
C ASP A 201 6.57 47.10 14.05
N ASN A 202 7.58 46.74 13.26
CA ASN A 202 8.63 47.67 12.80
C ASN A 202 8.09 48.78 11.88
N GLU A 203 6.89 48.62 11.32
CA GLU A 203 6.23 49.56 10.40
C GLU A 203 5.11 50.35 11.11
N ASN A 204 5.06 50.30 12.45
CA ASN A 204 3.97 50.86 13.26
C ASN A 204 2.58 50.33 12.88
N LYS A 205 2.50 49.11 12.33
CA LYS A 205 1.23 48.42 12.09
C LYS A 205 0.83 47.66 13.34
N GLU A 206 -0.46 47.74 13.66
CA GLU A 206 -1.04 47.11 14.83
C GLU A 206 -1.14 45.59 14.65
N LEU A 207 -0.77 44.85 15.69
CA LEU A 207 -0.84 43.40 15.72
C LEU A 207 -1.20 42.90 17.12
N ILE A 208 -1.63 41.65 17.18
CA ILE A 208 -1.85 40.92 18.43
C ILE A 208 -0.68 39.97 18.63
N SER A 209 0.02 40.12 19.75
CA SER A 209 1.08 39.21 20.19
C SER A 209 0.54 38.31 21.31
N ALA A 210 0.51 37.01 21.07
CA ALA A 210 0.16 36.00 22.06
C ALA A 210 1.42 35.28 22.54
N PHE A 211 1.55 35.11 23.85
CA PHE A 211 2.69 34.51 24.53
C PHE A 211 2.24 33.29 25.32
N LYS A 212 2.83 32.12 25.05
CA LYS A 212 2.56 30.89 25.79
C LYS A 212 3.85 30.30 26.33
N GLN A 213 3.90 30.05 27.64
CA GLN A 213 4.96 29.31 28.28
C GLN A 213 4.74 27.80 28.08
N ILE A 214 5.72 27.12 27.49
CA ILE A 214 5.70 25.66 27.28
C ILE A 214 7.09 25.12 27.62
N ASN A 215 7.17 24.28 28.66
CA ASN A 215 8.37 23.49 29.01
C ASN A 215 9.69 24.31 29.03
N GLY A 216 9.69 25.51 29.64
CA GLY A 216 10.88 26.37 29.74
C GLY A 216 11.17 27.23 28.51
N TYR A 217 10.28 27.23 27.51
CA TYR A 217 10.33 28.08 26.34
C TYR A 217 9.07 28.95 26.26
N ALA A 218 9.21 30.15 25.74
CA ALA A 218 8.10 31.01 25.37
C ALA A 218 7.82 30.87 23.88
N VAL A 219 6.61 30.46 23.54
CA VAL A 219 6.12 30.45 22.16
C VAL A 219 5.38 31.75 21.92
N VAL A 220 5.83 32.49 20.92
CA VAL A 220 5.26 33.80 20.55
C VAL A 220 4.56 33.65 19.21
N VAL A 221 3.32 34.12 19.13
CA VAL A 221 2.51 34.15 17.92
C VAL A 221 2.07 35.58 17.67
N GLU A 222 2.38 36.11 16.48
CA GLU A 222 2.00 37.46 16.07
C GLU A 222 0.99 37.42 14.94
N GLN A 223 -0.15 38.08 15.14
CA GLN A 223 -1.22 38.18 14.14
C GLN A 223 -1.43 39.65 13.74
N ALA A 224 -1.22 39.94 12.46
CA ALA A 224 -1.42 41.28 11.91
C ALA A 224 -2.91 41.57 11.73
N ILE A 225 -3.31 42.80 12.08
CA ILE A 225 -4.67 43.29 11.87
C ILE A 225 -4.77 43.89 10.48
N ASN A 226 -5.71 43.41 9.64
CA ASN A 226 -5.91 43.97 8.31
C ASN A 226 -7.26 44.67 8.12
N LYS A 227 -7.37 45.50 7.08
CA LYS A 227 -8.59 46.24 6.73
C LYS A 227 -9.74 45.35 6.22
N LYS A 228 -9.51 44.05 6.04
CA LYS A 228 -10.50 43.07 5.59
C LYS A 228 -11.17 42.32 6.76
N ASN A 229 -11.00 42.82 7.99
CA ASN A 229 -11.48 42.18 9.23
C ASN A 229 -10.84 40.81 9.47
N GLU A 230 -9.55 40.66 9.17
CA GLU A 230 -8.83 39.42 9.43
C GLU A 230 -7.64 39.64 10.37
N LEU A 231 -7.42 38.65 11.22
CA LEU A 231 -6.20 38.45 11.99
C LEU A 231 -5.33 37.45 11.22
N VAL A 232 -4.37 37.97 10.46
CA VAL A 232 -3.50 37.16 9.60
C VAL A 232 -2.28 36.73 10.42
N LEU A 233 -2.01 35.43 10.51
CA LEU A 233 -0.76 34.97 11.11
C LEU A 233 0.42 35.62 10.38
N LYS A 234 1.31 36.28 11.11
CA LYS A 234 2.47 36.99 10.54
C LYS A 234 3.76 36.23 10.80
N THR A 235 3.96 35.82 12.06
CA THR A 235 5.09 34.99 12.45
C THR A 235 4.77 34.17 13.70
N MET A 236 5.55 33.11 13.92
CA MET A 236 5.62 32.43 15.20
C MET A 236 7.07 31.98 15.45
N TYR A 237 7.49 31.98 16.70
CA TYR A 237 8.84 31.57 17.08
C TYR A 237 8.89 31.08 18.53
N LYS A 238 9.96 30.37 18.89
CA LYS A 238 10.21 29.82 20.23
C LYS A 238 11.46 30.47 20.82
N SER A 239 11.30 31.25 21.89
CA SER A 239 12.40 31.83 22.65
C SER A 239 12.66 31.05 23.94
N LYS A 240 13.93 30.83 24.27
CA LYS A 240 14.32 30.16 25.52
C LYS A 240 14.09 31.07 26.73
N GLY A 241 13.51 30.53 27.80
CA GLY A 241 13.24 31.25 29.04
C GLY A 241 11.75 31.56 29.27
N ASP A 242 11.50 32.44 30.24
CA ASP A 242 10.17 32.93 30.57
C ASP A 242 9.68 33.91 29.49
N TYR A 243 8.41 33.84 29.09
CA TYR A 243 7.82 34.77 28.15
C TYR A 243 7.90 36.23 28.60
N LYS A 244 7.93 36.46 29.92
CA LYS A 244 8.13 37.79 30.51
C LYS A 244 9.51 38.38 30.21
N ASP A 245 10.48 37.54 29.87
CA ASP A 245 11.81 37.97 29.48
C ASP A 245 11.91 38.37 28.01
N ASN A 246 10.90 38.05 27.20
CA ASN A 246 10.85 38.41 25.80
C ASN A 246 10.81 39.93 25.63
N ASN A 247 11.62 40.45 24.68
CA ASN A 247 11.73 41.89 24.44
C ASN A 247 10.39 42.55 24.09
N ALA A 248 9.51 41.87 23.34
CA ALA A 248 8.19 42.39 23.00
C ALA A 248 7.31 42.55 24.25
N TYR A 249 7.35 41.57 25.16
CA TYR A 249 6.62 41.63 26.43
C TYR A 249 7.19 42.69 27.37
N LYS A 250 8.52 42.77 27.52
CA LYS A 250 9.20 43.78 28.37
C LYS A 250 8.88 45.19 27.93
N LYS A 251 8.91 45.44 26.62
CA LYS A 251 8.64 46.77 26.08
C LYS A 251 7.21 47.22 26.36
N PHE A 252 6.23 46.34 26.17
CA PHE A 252 4.84 46.62 26.53
C PHE A 252 4.67 46.85 28.04
N SER A 253 5.32 46.01 28.86
CA SER A 253 5.27 46.14 30.32
C SER A 253 5.89 47.45 30.81
N SER A 254 6.95 47.94 30.15
CA SER A 254 7.61 49.20 30.51
C SER A 254 6.82 50.46 30.11
N THR A 255 5.93 50.38 29.12
CA THR A 255 5.08 51.50 28.69
C THR A 255 3.86 51.75 29.57
N HIS A 256 3.65 50.98 30.65
CA HIS A 256 2.50 51.14 31.54
C HIS A 256 2.53 52.42 32.40
N THR A 257 3.49 53.33 32.19
CA THR A 257 3.47 54.69 32.71
C THR A 257 2.88 55.68 31.69
N LEU A 258 1.57 55.93 31.82
CA LEU A 258 0.88 57.21 31.53
C LEU A 258 1.14 57.89 30.16
N ASN A 259 0.50 57.41 29.08
CA ASN A 259 -0.21 58.21 28.06
C ASN A 259 -0.57 57.31 26.87
N ALA A 260 -1.86 57.22 26.53
CA ALA A 260 -2.42 56.28 25.55
C ALA A 260 -2.00 56.53 24.07
N ASP A 261 -1.07 57.46 23.79
CA ASP A 261 -0.67 57.83 22.43
C ASP A 261 0.81 57.55 22.07
N ALA A 262 1.58 56.86 22.92
CA ALA A 262 2.99 56.60 22.65
C ALA A 262 3.20 55.37 21.73
N LYS A 263 3.27 55.61 20.41
CA LYS A 263 3.68 54.63 19.38
C LYS A 263 5.20 54.41 19.42
N VAL A 264 5.69 53.18 19.65
CA VAL A 264 7.14 52.89 19.70
C VAL A 264 7.54 51.70 18.82
N ASN A 265 8.36 52.00 17.80
CA ASN A 265 8.87 51.11 16.75
C ASN A 265 9.70 49.92 17.24
N HIS A 266 9.51 48.76 16.60
CA HIS A 266 10.18 47.49 16.86
C HIS A 266 11.56 47.42 16.15
N ARG A 267 12.53 46.68 16.74
CA ARG A 267 13.79 46.29 16.09
C ARG A 267 13.95 44.78 16.28
N LEU A 268 13.74 44.00 15.22
CA LEU A 268 14.05 42.56 15.18
C LEU A 268 15.58 42.41 15.23
N SER A 269 16.17 42.36 16.41
CA SER A 269 17.58 41.98 16.58
C SER A 269 17.65 40.75 17.47
N SER A 270 17.64 39.59 16.85
CA SER A 270 18.04 38.33 17.45
C SER A 270 19.57 38.35 17.64
N TYR A 271 20.04 39.00 18.71
CA TYR A 271 21.42 38.89 19.19
C TYR A 271 21.38 38.38 20.63
N SER A 272 21.31 37.07 20.80
CA SER A 272 21.63 36.40 22.06
C SER A 272 23.08 35.92 21.99
N GLY A 273 23.96 36.64 22.68
CA GLY A 273 25.22 36.18 23.26
C GLY A 273 26.13 35.28 22.42
N ALA A 274 27.18 35.87 21.84
CA ALA A 274 28.47 35.20 21.67
C ALA A 274 29.58 36.26 21.69
N THR A 275 30.46 36.14 22.68
CA THR A 275 31.61 37.00 22.95
C THR A 275 32.59 37.02 21.78
N GLU A 276 33.14 38.21 21.52
CA GLU A 276 34.15 38.52 20.51
C GLU A 276 35.31 37.51 20.54
N ASN A 277 35.44 36.71 19.49
CA ASN A 277 36.71 36.11 19.12
C ASN A 277 37.12 36.72 17.78
N THR A 278 37.95 37.75 17.90
CA THR A 278 38.70 38.40 16.84
C THR A 278 39.73 37.41 16.29
N THR A 279 39.39 36.72 15.22
CA THR A 279 40.38 36.10 14.34
C THR A 279 39.89 36.22 12.91
N GLN A 280 40.28 37.33 12.28
CA GLN A 280 40.17 37.55 10.84
C GLN A 280 40.91 36.39 10.14
N LYS A 281 40.16 35.58 9.39
CA LYS A 281 40.73 34.68 8.41
C LYS A 281 39.91 34.83 7.13
N ASP A 282 40.61 35.26 6.09
CA ASP A 282 40.07 35.74 4.83
C ASP A 282 39.18 34.69 4.15
N LEU A 283 37.90 35.00 4.02
CA LEU A 283 36.96 34.27 3.18
C LEU A 283 37.15 34.72 1.73
N ILE A 284 38.17 34.14 1.11
CA ILE A 284 38.27 34.01 -0.34
C ILE A 284 37.36 32.82 -0.74
N ASP A 285 36.68 32.97 -1.89
CA ASP A 285 35.90 31.97 -2.61
C ASP A 285 34.41 31.78 -2.25
N GLN A 286 33.61 32.83 -2.44
CA GLN A 286 32.25 32.68 -2.99
C GLN A 286 31.97 33.68 -4.14
N GLU A 287 32.98 33.97 -4.97
CA GLU A 287 32.84 34.84 -6.13
C GLU A 287 32.52 34.11 -7.46
N ASN A 288 31.99 32.88 -7.41
CA ASN A 288 31.73 32.10 -8.64
C ASN A 288 30.27 31.72 -8.93
N LEU A 289 29.28 32.32 -8.26
CA LEU A 289 27.87 32.11 -8.65
C LEU A 289 26.99 33.37 -8.73
N LEU A 290 27.60 34.57 -8.77
CA LEU A 290 26.88 35.84 -9.00
C LEU A 290 27.43 36.68 -10.17
N LYS A 291 28.36 36.17 -10.97
CA LYS A 291 28.90 36.87 -12.16
C LYS A 291 28.08 36.67 -13.44
N THR A 292 26.76 36.73 -13.35
CA THR A 292 25.89 37.07 -14.49
C THR A 292 24.81 38.08 -14.07
N SER A 293 25.18 39.08 -13.27
CA SER A 293 24.36 40.29 -13.11
C SER A 293 25.17 41.49 -12.65
N GLU A 294 26.34 41.75 -13.25
CA GLU A 294 27.04 43.02 -13.12
C GLU A 294 27.65 43.40 -14.48
N ASN A 295 26.82 44.05 -15.29
CA ASN A 295 27.22 45.08 -16.24
C ASN A 295 25.91 45.64 -16.79
N LEU A 296 25.27 46.53 -16.03
CA LEU A 296 24.28 47.52 -16.49
C LEU A 296 23.96 48.47 -15.32
N ASN A 297 25.01 49.03 -14.70
CA ASN A 297 24.93 50.26 -13.93
C ASN A 297 25.80 51.30 -14.64
N GLU A 298 25.49 51.57 -15.91
CA GLU A 298 25.72 52.89 -16.49
C GLU A 298 24.34 53.48 -16.77
N SER A 299 24.16 54.70 -16.27
CA SER A 299 22.92 55.47 -16.33
C SER A 299 22.27 55.40 -17.71
N THR A 300 21.07 54.85 -17.78
CA THR A 300 20.24 54.89 -18.99
C THR A 300 19.85 56.35 -19.29
N PRO A 301 20.27 56.95 -20.42
CA PRO A 301 19.63 58.16 -20.92
C PRO A 301 18.22 57.80 -21.40
N LYS A 302 17.32 58.77 -21.27
CA LYS A 302 15.89 58.75 -21.65
C LYS A 302 15.55 57.96 -22.94
N PRO A 303 14.33 57.36 -22.98
CA PRO A 303 13.94 56.39 -24.00
C PRO A 303 13.89 57.05 -25.37
N THR A 304 14.77 56.60 -26.27
CA THR A 304 14.70 56.97 -27.68
C THR A 304 13.63 56.09 -28.32
N ASN A 305 12.66 56.73 -28.96
CA ASN A 305 11.51 56.12 -29.63
C ASN A 305 11.93 54.90 -30.47
N LEU A 306 11.62 53.69 -30.00
CA LEU A 306 11.76 52.49 -30.80
C LEU A 306 10.83 52.60 -32.01
N SER A 307 11.34 52.26 -33.18
CA SER A 307 10.55 52.22 -34.40
C SER A 307 9.46 51.13 -34.28
N PRO A 308 8.31 51.26 -34.98
CA PRO A 308 7.24 50.26 -34.93
C PRO A 308 7.70 48.82 -35.22
N LEU A 309 8.77 48.66 -36.02
CA LEU A 309 9.37 47.35 -36.31
C LEU A 309 10.08 46.74 -35.10
N GLU A 310 10.79 47.55 -34.30
CA GLU A 310 11.47 47.09 -33.08
C GLU A 310 10.46 46.73 -32.00
N GLN A 311 9.38 47.50 -31.87
CA GLN A 311 8.29 47.19 -30.94
C GLN A 311 7.58 45.87 -31.31
N ALA A 312 7.27 45.65 -32.60
CA ALA A 312 6.67 44.41 -33.06
C ALA A 312 7.59 43.18 -32.84
N ASN A 313 8.90 43.36 -33.01
CA ASN A 313 9.88 42.31 -32.73
C ASN A 313 9.96 41.99 -31.23
N ALA A 314 9.90 43.00 -30.35
CA ALA A 314 9.89 42.82 -28.91
C ALA A 314 8.62 42.09 -28.41
N GLU A 315 7.44 42.46 -28.93
CA GLU A 315 6.18 41.80 -28.59
C GLU A 315 6.16 40.34 -29.07
N LYS A 316 6.67 40.06 -30.27
CA LYS A 316 6.78 38.69 -30.79
C LYS A 316 7.72 37.83 -29.94
N LEU A 317 8.83 38.40 -29.46
CA LEU A 317 9.78 37.71 -28.59
C LEU A 317 9.17 37.41 -27.22
N ALA A 318 8.49 38.38 -26.60
CA ALA A 318 7.81 38.20 -25.31
C ALA A 318 6.70 37.14 -25.38
N LYS A 319 5.93 37.10 -26.48
CA LYS A 319 4.93 36.05 -26.70
C LYS A 319 5.56 34.67 -26.80
N LEU A 320 6.64 34.52 -27.58
CA LEU A 320 7.40 33.27 -27.71
C LEU A 320 7.99 32.80 -26.37
N GLU A 321 8.48 33.71 -25.53
CA GLU A 321 8.97 33.39 -24.19
C GLU A 321 7.84 32.93 -23.26
N SER A 322 6.67 33.58 -23.32
CA SER A 322 5.49 33.18 -22.52
C SER A 322 4.95 31.79 -22.89
N GLU A 323 4.84 31.49 -24.19
CA GLU A 323 4.43 30.18 -24.69
C GLU A 323 5.44 29.09 -24.32
N LYS A 324 6.75 29.40 -24.37
CA LYS A 324 7.81 28.49 -23.94
C LYS A 324 7.74 28.19 -22.43
N LEU A 325 7.51 29.22 -21.61
CA LEU A 325 7.39 29.07 -20.15
C LEU A 325 6.13 28.29 -19.75
N GLU A 326 5.01 28.48 -20.46
CA GLU A 326 3.78 27.71 -20.25
C GLU A 326 3.96 26.24 -20.65
N SER A 327 4.56 25.98 -21.81
CA SER A 327 4.92 24.64 -22.27
C SER A 327 5.88 23.93 -21.30
N GLU A 328 6.87 24.64 -20.75
CA GLU A 328 7.80 24.09 -19.76
C GLU A 328 7.09 23.72 -18.45
N LYS A 329 6.15 24.55 -17.98
CA LYS A 329 5.31 24.25 -16.80
C LYS A 329 4.40 23.04 -17.03
N GLU A 330 3.76 22.94 -18.19
CA GLU A 330 2.95 21.77 -18.54
C GLU A 330 3.78 20.50 -18.62
N PHE A 331 4.99 20.57 -19.21
CA PHE A 331 5.93 19.46 -19.27
C PHE A 331 6.40 19.01 -17.87
N LEU A 332 6.74 19.94 -16.98
CA LEU A 332 7.09 19.66 -15.58
C LEU A 332 5.94 18.99 -14.84
N LYS A 333 4.72 19.52 -14.98
CA LYS A 333 3.51 18.94 -14.37
C LYS A 333 3.22 17.53 -14.88
N ALA A 334 3.34 17.29 -16.18
CA ALA A 334 3.18 15.96 -16.78
C ALA A 334 4.24 14.97 -16.28
N LYS A 335 5.50 15.42 -16.15
CA LYS A 335 6.61 14.62 -15.62
C LYS A 335 6.41 14.25 -14.14
N GLU A 336 5.94 15.19 -13.32
CA GLU A 336 5.59 14.95 -11.92
C GLU A 336 4.42 13.95 -11.81
N GLN A 337 3.36 14.15 -12.59
CA GLN A 337 2.23 13.21 -12.65
C GLN A 337 2.68 11.81 -13.07
N GLU A 338 3.57 11.69 -14.07
CA GLU A 338 4.13 10.40 -14.49
C GLU A 338 4.97 9.75 -13.38
N ALA A 339 5.76 10.53 -12.63
CA ALA A 339 6.54 10.02 -11.51
C ALA A 339 5.64 9.51 -10.37
N THR A 340 4.60 10.26 -10.01
CA THR A 340 3.59 9.81 -9.04
C THR A 340 2.88 8.54 -9.52
N ARG A 341 2.54 8.50 -10.82
CA ARG A 341 1.91 7.35 -11.47
C ARG A 341 2.78 6.09 -11.39
N LYS A 342 4.08 6.21 -11.68
CA LYS A 342 5.06 5.11 -11.56
C LYS A 342 5.25 4.65 -10.13
N ALA A 343 5.32 5.58 -9.17
CA ALA A 343 5.44 5.24 -7.76
C ALA A 343 4.19 4.51 -7.22
N ALA A 344 3.00 4.95 -7.61
CA ALA A 344 1.74 4.28 -7.25
C ALA A 344 1.65 2.88 -7.85
N LEU A 345 2.01 2.73 -9.13
CA LEU A 345 2.05 1.42 -9.79
C LEU A 345 3.05 0.48 -9.12
N LYS A 346 4.26 0.96 -8.80
CA LYS A 346 5.28 0.16 -8.11
C LYS A 346 4.77 -0.37 -6.77
N LYS A 347 4.13 0.48 -5.96
CA LYS A 347 3.52 0.06 -4.69
C LYS A 347 2.41 -0.98 -4.89
N LYS A 348 1.54 -0.79 -5.90
CA LYS A 348 0.50 -1.75 -6.25
C LYS A 348 1.13 -3.10 -6.64
N LEU A 349 2.14 -3.10 -7.50
CA LEU A 349 2.84 -4.32 -7.92
C LEU A 349 3.54 -5.04 -6.75
N GLU A 350 4.17 -4.30 -5.83
CA GLU A 350 4.79 -4.89 -4.63
C GLU A 350 3.74 -5.54 -3.71
N HIS A 351 2.60 -4.88 -3.49
CA HIS A 351 1.48 -5.42 -2.72
C HIS A 351 0.89 -6.69 -3.38
N GLU A 352 0.60 -6.64 -4.68
CA GLU A 352 0.04 -7.79 -5.42
C GLU A 352 1.02 -8.97 -5.47
N ARG A 353 2.33 -8.72 -5.59
CA ARG A 353 3.36 -9.77 -5.56
C ARG A 353 3.51 -10.39 -4.18
N GLY A 354 3.38 -9.60 -3.10
CA GLY A 354 3.33 -10.10 -1.73
C GLY A 354 2.14 -11.03 -1.50
N ASN A 355 0.95 -10.61 -1.94
CA ASN A 355 -0.28 -11.40 -1.84
C ASN A 355 -0.23 -12.70 -2.66
N ALA A 356 0.51 -12.72 -3.78
CA ALA A 356 0.62 -13.90 -4.63
C ALA A 356 1.43 -15.06 -4.01
N GLY A 357 2.29 -14.79 -3.02
CA GLY A 357 3.19 -15.78 -2.42
C GLY A 357 4.39 -16.17 -3.31
N ASN A 358 5.29 -16.99 -2.75
CA ASN A 358 6.55 -17.36 -3.42
C ASN A 358 6.32 -18.29 -4.62
N ILE A 359 7.01 -18.00 -5.72
CA ILE A 359 6.97 -18.85 -6.93
C ILE A 359 7.50 -20.24 -6.60
N GLU A 360 7.00 -21.28 -7.28
CA GLU A 360 7.55 -22.63 -7.08
C GLU A 360 9.06 -22.69 -7.39
N SER A 361 9.53 -21.83 -8.29
CA SER A 361 10.96 -21.62 -8.55
C SER A 361 11.72 -21.04 -7.35
N GLN A 362 11.03 -20.33 -6.44
CA GLN A 362 11.60 -19.77 -5.21
C GLN A 362 11.51 -20.73 -4.02
N THR A 363 11.00 -21.95 -4.21
CA THR A 363 11.01 -22.97 -3.14
C THR A 363 12.46 -23.23 -2.72
N LYS A 364 12.70 -23.17 -1.40
CA LYS A 364 14.04 -23.38 -0.88
C LYS A 364 14.40 -24.85 -1.05
N ILE A 365 15.45 -25.11 -1.84
CA ILE A 365 16.07 -26.42 -1.94
C ILE A 365 17.23 -26.44 -0.95
N GLU A 366 17.22 -27.40 -0.03
CA GLU A 366 18.35 -27.62 0.86
C GLU A 366 19.38 -28.46 0.12
N VAL A 367 20.45 -27.80 -0.30
CA VAL A 367 21.60 -28.46 -0.94
C VAL A 367 22.56 -28.89 0.16
N GLY A 368 22.86 -30.19 0.20
CA GLY A 368 23.76 -30.79 1.18
C GLY A 368 25.23 -30.51 0.90
N GLU A 369 26.09 -31.26 1.61
CA GLU A 369 27.53 -31.23 1.37
C GLU A 369 27.91 -31.86 0.02
N ASP A 370 29.00 -31.37 -0.54
CA ASP A 370 29.51 -31.83 -1.82
C ASP A 370 29.95 -33.29 -1.77
N ILE A 371 29.53 -34.05 -2.77
CA ILE A 371 30.03 -35.41 -2.98
C ILE A 371 31.37 -35.38 -3.72
N PRO A 372 32.24 -36.38 -3.52
CA PRO A 372 33.46 -36.50 -4.32
C PRO A 372 33.14 -36.68 -5.81
N THR A 373 33.66 -35.81 -6.66
CA THR A 373 33.48 -35.86 -8.11
C THR A 373 34.82 -35.81 -8.84
N GLN A 374 35.01 -36.64 -9.87
CA GLN A 374 36.15 -36.53 -10.78
C GLN A 374 35.71 -35.89 -12.10
N THR A 375 35.87 -34.57 -12.19
CA THR A 375 35.54 -33.78 -13.39
C THR A 375 36.43 -34.16 -14.58
N GLN A 376 35.81 -34.33 -15.74
CA GLN A 376 36.46 -34.73 -16.99
C GLN A 376 36.69 -33.50 -17.87
N ALA A 377 37.69 -32.68 -17.51
CA ALA A 377 37.98 -31.41 -18.17
C ALA A 377 38.41 -31.53 -19.64
N GLN A 378 38.83 -32.73 -20.07
CA GLN A 378 39.17 -33.04 -21.45
C GLN A 378 37.94 -33.21 -22.35
N LEU A 379 36.76 -33.49 -21.77
CA LEU A 379 35.53 -33.60 -22.54
C LEU A 379 34.95 -32.20 -22.81
N PRO A 380 34.39 -31.95 -24.00
CA PRO A 380 33.69 -30.70 -24.29
C PRO A 380 32.50 -30.56 -23.35
N LYS A 381 32.27 -29.35 -22.83
CA LYS A 381 31.14 -29.09 -21.93
C LYS A 381 29.82 -29.39 -22.62
N SER A 382 28.94 -30.08 -21.91
CA SER A 382 27.53 -30.19 -22.29
C SER A 382 26.82 -28.89 -21.95
N ARG A 383 25.65 -28.65 -22.54
CA ARG A 383 24.82 -27.49 -22.22
C ARG A 383 23.35 -27.87 -22.13
N VAL A 384 22.61 -27.22 -21.25
CA VAL A 384 21.15 -27.20 -21.28
C VAL A 384 20.67 -25.79 -21.45
N ARG A 385 19.63 -25.64 -22.28
CA ARG A 385 19.00 -24.36 -22.57
C ARG A 385 17.61 -24.38 -21.94
N LEU A 386 17.38 -23.48 -21.00
CA LEU A 386 16.02 -23.22 -20.49
C LEU A 386 15.27 -22.31 -21.46
N ASN A 387 15.92 -21.23 -21.91
CA ASN A 387 15.48 -20.30 -22.94
C ASN A 387 16.73 -19.64 -23.59
N GLU A 388 16.54 -18.66 -24.49
CA GLU A 388 17.66 -18.03 -25.22
C GLU A 388 18.63 -17.23 -24.31
N ARG A 389 18.23 -16.85 -23.09
CA ARG A 389 19.07 -16.12 -22.14
C ARG A 389 19.71 -17.03 -21.10
N GLU A 390 19.01 -18.09 -20.71
CA GLU A 390 19.40 -18.99 -19.62
C GLU A 390 19.95 -20.30 -20.21
N ILE A 391 21.25 -20.27 -20.50
CA ILE A 391 22.03 -21.42 -20.98
C ILE A 391 23.02 -21.81 -19.90
N TYR A 392 22.94 -23.07 -19.46
CA TYR A 392 23.77 -23.59 -18.39
C TYR A 392 24.78 -24.58 -18.96
N ASP A 393 26.06 -24.25 -18.77
CA ASP A 393 27.16 -25.14 -19.09
C ASP A 393 27.28 -26.22 -18.00
N LEU A 394 27.50 -27.45 -18.44
CA LEU A 394 27.59 -28.63 -17.59
C LEU A 394 28.90 -29.35 -17.87
N ASP A 395 29.62 -29.70 -16.81
CA ASP A 395 30.81 -30.52 -16.88
C ASP A 395 30.43 -32.00 -16.75
N TYR A 396 31.12 -32.87 -17.49
CA TYR A 396 31.04 -34.30 -17.26
C TYR A 396 31.85 -34.67 -16.01
N ALA A 397 31.27 -35.47 -15.12
CA ALA A 397 31.93 -35.90 -13.89
C ALA A 397 31.68 -37.38 -13.62
N ILE A 398 32.71 -38.08 -13.16
CA ILE A 398 32.59 -39.44 -12.64
C ILE A 398 32.26 -39.35 -11.15
N VAL A 399 31.22 -40.07 -10.74
CA VAL A 399 30.72 -40.12 -9.35
C VAL A 399 30.44 -41.56 -8.95
N LYS A 400 30.45 -41.85 -7.64
CA LYS A 400 30.06 -43.18 -7.15
C LYS A 400 28.56 -43.32 -7.12
N ALA A 401 28.07 -44.50 -7.49
CA ALA A 401 26.66 -44.86 -7.52
C ALA A 401 25.95 -44.57 -6.19
N LYS A 402 26.61 -44.89 -5.06
CA LYS A 402 26.06 -44.68 -3.72
C LYS A 402 25.86 -43.21 -3.30
N ASP A 403 26.52 -42.27 -3.98
CA ASP A 403 26.48 -40.85 -3.62
C ASP A 403 25.35 -40.10 -4.37
N LEU A 404 24.75 -40.75 -5.36
CA LEU A 404 23.62 -40.23 -6.14
C LEU A 404 22.30 -40.36 -5.37
N LYS A 405 21.51 -39.30 -5.39
CA LYS A 405 20.26 -39.18 -4.63
C LYS A 405 19.10 -38.90 -5.58
N PRO A 406 18.61 -39.91 -6.33
CA PRO A 406 17.36 -39.75 -7.08
C PRO A 406 16.20 -39.55 -6.10
N SER A 407 15.27 -38.67 -6.45
CA SER A 407 14.09 -38.38 -5.66
C SER A 407 12.82 -38.69 -6.47
N PHE A 408 11.82 -39.27 -5.82
CA PHE A 408 10.49 -39.54 -6.37
C PHE A 408 9.37 -38.94 -5.50
N THR A 409 9.75 -38.15 -4.49
CA THR A 409 8.81 -37.42 -3.63
C THR A 409 8.74 -35.99 -4.12
N THR A 410 7.53 -35.43 -4.26
CA THR A 410 7.34 -34.02 -4.60
C THR A 410 8.06 -33.11 -3.61
N GLY A 411 8.93 -32.24 -4.12
CA GLY A 411 9.76 -31.34 -3.32
C GLY A 411 11.22 -31.33 -3.77
N GLY A 412 11.92 -30.22 -3.53
CA GLY A 412 13.31 -30.04 -3.95
C GLY A 412 13.47 -30.04 -5.47
N THR A 413 14.36 -30.89 -5.97
CA THR A 413 14.64 -31.04 -7.41
C THR A 413 13.62 -31.92 -8.15
N GLN A 414 12.70 -32.60 -7.44
CA GLN A 414 11.69 -33.45 -8.08
C GLN A 414 10.37 -32.70 -8.22
N LYS A 415 9.90 -32.55 -9.47
CA LYS A 415 8.69 -31.79 -9.85
C LYS A 415 7.52 -32.67 -10.32
N ARG A 416 7.67 -34.00 -10.28
CA ARG A 416 6.59 -34.96 -10.62
C ARG A 416 6.21 -35.78 -9.39
N THR A 417 4.93 -36.16 -9.29
CA THR A 417 4.40 -37.09 -8.27
C THR A 417 4.55 -38.56 -8.68
N ASP A 418 4.53 -38.86 -9.97
CA ASP A 418 4.30 -40.22 -10.46
C ASP A 418 5.61 -40.89 -10.91
N MET A 419 6.00 -41.93 -10.19
CA MET A 419 7.12 -42.80 -10.55
C MET A 419 6.70 -43.80 -11.63
N ASN A 420 7.42 -43.83 -12.76
CA ASN A 420 7.18 -44.84 -13.80
C ASN A 420 8.09 -46.06 -13.59
N GLU A 421 7.56 -47.06 -12.89
CA GLU A 421 8.28 -48.31 -12.59
C GLU A 421 8.68 -49.09 -13.85
N GLU A 422 7.84 -49.13 -14.88
CA GLU A 422 8.15 -49.82 -16.14
C GLU A 422 9.35 -49.18 -16.85
N GLN A 423 9.43 -47.86 -16.84
CA GLN A 423 10.57 -47.13 -17.40
C GLN A 423 11.85 -47.42 -16.63
N ILE A 424 11.81 -47.39 -15.29
CA ILE A 424 12.97 -47.71 -14.44
C ILE A 424 13.43 -49.15 -14.69
N LYS A 425 12.49 -50.11 -14.71
CA LYS A 425 12.76 -51.52 -14.96
C LYS A 425 13.36 -51.74 -16.36
N SER A 426 12.80 -51.09 -17.38
CA SER A 426 13.33 -51.17 -18.74
C SER A 426 14.77 -50.67 -18.83
N ILE A 427 15.14 -49.62 -18.10
CA ILE A 427 16.52 -49.09 -18.07
C ILE A 427 17.44 -50.05 -17.33
N ALA A 428 16.98 -50.59 -16.20
CA ALA A 428 17.73 -51.56 -15.38
C ALA A 428 18.04 -52.86 -16.14
N GLU A 429 17.07 -53.40 -16.88
CA GLU A 429 17.16 -54.71 -17.54
C GLU A 429 17.65 -54.64 -18.99
N ASN A 430 17.34 -53.57 -19.72
CA ASN A 430 17.61 -53.43 -21.14
C ASN A 430 18.11 -52.02 -21.49
N PHE A 431 19.22 -51.61 -20.85
CA PHE A 431 19.85 -50.33 -21.14
C PHE A 431 20.22 -50.20 -22.62
N ASP A 432 19.74 -49.15 -23.28
CA ASP A 432 20.05 -48.83 -24.67
C ASP A 432 20.84 -47.52 -24.75
N PRO A 433 22.17 -47.59 -25.01
CA PRO A 433 23.04 -46.43 -25.15
C PRO A 433 22.53 -45.38 -26.14
N LYS A 434 21.87 -45.80 -27.23
CA LYS A 434 21.39 -44.90 -28.28
C LYS A 434 20.27 -43.97 -27.83
N LYS A 435 19.59 -44.30 -26.72
CA LYS A 435 18.54 -43.47 -26.13
C LYS A 435 19.06 -42.37 -25.22
N ILE A 436 20.36 -42.38 -24.90
CA ILE A 436 20.95 -41.45 -23.91
C ILE A 436 22.14 -40.71 -24.50
N PHE A 437 23.06 -41.39 -25.17
CA PHE A 437 24.29 -40.74 -25.61
C PHE A 437 24.09 -39.96 -26.90
N GLY A 438 24.50 -38.69 -26.88
CA GLY A 438 24.51 -37.81 -28.04
C GLY A 438 23.17 -37.14 -28.35
N SER A 439 22.12 -37.37 -27.57
CA SER A 439 20.85 -36.64 -27.71
C SER A 439 20.96 -35.18 -27.28
N GLY A 440 21.94 -34.83 -26.42
CA GLY A 440 22.11 -33.49 -25.88
C GLY A 440 20.94 -33.05 -24.97
N GLY A 441 21.01 -31.81 -24.48
CA GLY A 441 19.94 -31.20 -23.68
C GLY A 441 19.59 -32.02 -22.43
N PHE A 442 18.31 -32.06 -22.04
CA PHE A 442 17.86 -32.85 -20.89
C PHE A 442 17.81 -34.36 -21.16
N GLU A 443 17.90 -34.78 -22.42
CA GLU A 443 17.81 -36.19 -22.85
C GLU A 443 19.12 -36.95 -22.76
N ASP A 444 20.24 -36.23 -22.70
CA ASP A 444 21.55 -36.83 -22.47
C ASP A 444 21.73 -37.31 -21.02
N LEU A 445 22.93 -37.77 -20.66
CA LEU A 445 23.34 -38.20 -19.33
C LEU A 445 22.71 -37.38 -18.18
N PRO A 446 22.31 -38.00 -17.05
CA PRO A 446 21.59 -37.28 -15.99
C PRO A 446 22.37 -36.07 -15.45
N ILE A 447 21.63 -35.05 -15.01
CA ILE A 447 22.17 -33.82 -14.46
C ILE A 447 21.96 -33.83 -12.95
N ILE A 448 23.02 -33.63 -12.19
CA ILE A 448 22.98 -33.63 -10.72
C ILE A 448 23.51 -32.32 -10.14
N LEU A 449 23.10 -32.01 -8.92
CA LEU A 449 23.77 -31.06 -8.06
C LEU A 449 25.06 -31.66 -7.49
N HIS A 450 25.90 -30.78 -6.97
CA HIS A 450 27.20 -31.16 -6.43
C HIS A 450 27.11 -32.00 -5.14
N ASP A 451 25.94 -32.08 -4.51
CA ASP A 451 25.68 -32.93 -3.34
C ASP A 451 25.05 -34.28 -3.71
N GLY A 452 24.93 -34.59 -5.01
CA GLY A 452 24.37 -35.82 -5.53
C GLY A 452 22.86 -35.81 -5.82
N GLN A 453 22.13 -34.75 -5.46
CA GLN A 453 20.71 -34.63 -5.79
C GLN A 453 20.50 -34.54 -7.31
N VAL A 454 19.53 -35.28 -7.86
CA VAL A 454 19.30 -35.31 -9.31
C VAL A 454 18.34 -34.19 -9.73
N ILE A 455 18.80 -33.32 -10.63
CA ILE A 455 17.98 -32.24 -11.24
C ILE A 455 17.16 -32.80 -12.41
N ALA A 456 17.81 -33.57 -13.29
CA ALA A 456 17.19 -34.11 -14.48
C ALA A 456 17.61 -35.58 -14.69
N GLY A 457 16.63 -36.44 -14.94
CA GLY A 457 16.86 -37.87 -15.16
C GLY A 457 16.74 -38.77 -13.93
N ASN A 458 15.87 -38.45 -12.97
CA ASN A 458 15.58 -39.28 -11.79
C ASN A 458 15.31 -40.76 -12.15
N HIS A 459 14.39 -41.05 -13.09
CA HIS A 459 14.12 -42.42 -13.54
C HIS A 459 15.35 -43.11 -14.16
N ARG A 460 16.20 -42.35 -14.86
CA ARG A 460 17.43 -42.88 -15.48
C ARG A 460 18.44 -43.25 -14.42
N ILE A 461 18.74 -42.35 -13.48
CA ILE A 461 19.63 -42.66 -12.36
C ILE A 461 19.12 -43.87 -11.59
N GLN A 462 17.84 -43.93 -11.24
CA GLN A 462 17.29 -45.08 -10.52
C GLN A 462 17.42 -46.39 -11.30
N GLY A 463 17.17 -46.38 -12.62
CA GLY A 463 17.39 -47.54 -13.47
C GLY A 463 18.88 -47.92 -13.57
N MET A 464 19.78 -46.94 -13.63
CA MET A 464 21.24 -47.13 -13.68
C MET A 464 21.80 -47.71 -12.38
N LEU A 465 21.27 -47.30 -11.23
CA LEU A 465 21.61 -47.86 -9.92
C LEU A 465 21.17 -49.33 -9.79
N ASN A 466 20.12 -49.71 -10.53
CA ASN A 466 19.54 -51.05 -10.54
C ASN A 466 19.99 -51.91 -11.72
N PHE A 467 21.09 -51.56 -12.39
CA PHE A 467 21.53 -52.29 -13.57
C PHE A 467 21.72 -53.78 -13.32
N THR A 468 21.14 -54.59 -14.20
CA THR A 468 21.55 -55.98 -14.36
C THR A 468 22.99 -56.05 -14.89
N PRO A 469 23.72 -57.16 -14.68
CA PRO A 469 25.07 -57.33 -15.23
C PRO A 469 25.15 -57.05 -16.75
N LYS A 470 24.12 -57.44 -17.50
CA LYS A 470 23.99 -57.18 -18.94
C LYS A 470 23.90 -55.69 -19.27
N SER A 471 23.02 -54.96 -18.56
CA SER A 471 22.86 -53.51 -18.75
C SER A 471 24.12 -52.75 -18.32
N ARG A 472 24.74 -53.16 -17.21
CA ARG A 472 26.00 -52.58 -16.72
C ARG A 472 27.11 -52.72 -17.76
N PHE A 473 27.30 -53.92 -18.31
CA PHE A 473 28.27 -54.17 -19.36
C PHE A 473 27.99 -53.31 -20.61
N SER A 474 26.72 -53.19 -21.00
CA SER A 474 26.32 -52.37 -22.16
C SER A 474 26.60 -50.88 -21.94
N TYR A 475 26.38 -50.39 -20.72
CA TYR A 475 26.70 -49.02 -20.30
C TYR A 475 28.21 -48.76 -20.30
N GLU A 476 29.00 -49.60 -19.64
CA GLU A 476 30.46 -49.45 -19.56
C GLU A 476 31.12 -49.49 -20.94
N ARG A 477 30.70 -50.44 -21.79
CA ARG A 477 31.17 -50.52 -23.17
C ARG A 477 30.88 -49.22 -23.93
N ALA A 478 29.66 -48.71 -23.81
CA ALA A 478 29.28 -47.48 -24.50
C ALA A 478 30.01 -46.24 -23.96
N ILE A 479 30.26 -46.13 -22.65
CA ILE A 479 31.06 -45.03 -22.09
C ILE A 479 32.50 -45.07 -22.63
N LYS A 480 33.10 -46.26 -22.71
CA LYS A 480 34.44 -46.45 -23.28
C LYS A 480 34.50 -46.09 -24.77
N GLU A 481 33.48 -46.49 -25.53
CA GLU A 481 33.40 -46.22 -26.97
C GLU A 481 33.14 -44.74 -27.28
N TYR A 482 32.21 -44.09 -26.57
CA TYR A 482 31.79 -42.71 -26.86
C TYR A 482 32.63 -41.62 -26.16
N TYR A 483 33.06 -41.85 -24.93
CA TYR A 483 33.77 -40.86 -24.12
C TYR A 483 35.23 -41.22 -23.84
N HIS A 484 35.69 -42.42 -24.23
CA HIS A 484 37.05 -42.92 -23.98
C HIS A 484 37.43 -42.94 -22.50
N ILE A 485 36.46 -43.30 -21.65
CA ILE A 485 36.62 -43.41 -20.19
C ILE A 485 36.42 -44.86 -19.76
N ASP A 486 37.34 -45.39 -18.96
CA ASP A 486 37.18 -46.66 -18.24
C ASP A 486 36.62 -46.39 -16.84
N LEU A 487 35.38 -46.82 -16.59
CA LEU A 487 34.71 -46.67 -15.29
C LEU A 487 34.98 -47.86 -14.38
N LYS A 488 35.11 -47.63 -13.07
CA LYS A 488 35.06 -48.73 -12.07
C LYS A 488 33.63 -49.25 -11.91
N PRO A 489 33.43 -50.48 -11.38
CA PRO A 489 32.11 -51.09 -11.24
C PRO A 489 31.08 -50.26 -10.46
N ASP A 490 31.51 -49.45 -9.49
CA ASP A 490 30.66 -48.59 -8.65
C ASP A 490 30.55 -47.14 -9.16
N GLU A 491 31.10 -46.83 -10.33
CA GLU A 491 31.14 -45.47 -10.88
C GLU A 491 30.11 -45.27 -12.00
N LEU A 492 29.62 -44.02 -12.12
CA LEU A 492 28.75 -43.54 -13.18
C LEU A 492 29.26 -42.19 -13.71
N LEU A 493 29.13 -41.97 -15.01
CA LEU A 493 29.33 -40.68 -15.65
C LEU A 493 28.02 -39.88 -15.64
N VAL A 494 28.08 -38.66 -15.11
CA VAL A 494 26.95 -37.72 -15.01
C VAL A 494 27.37 -36.33 -15.48
N ARG A 495 26.41 -35.41 -15.53
CA ARG A 495 26.64 -33.99 -15.82
C ARG A 495 26.37 -33.14 -14.57
N VAL A 496 27.26 -32.20 -14.28
CA VAL A 496 27.16 -31.30 -13.11
C VAL A 496 27.21 -29.85 -13.62
N PRO A 497 26.37 -28.93 -13.12
CA PRO A 497 26.46 -27.52 -13.47
C PRO A 497 27.88 -26.97 -13.23
N HIS A 498 28.46 -26.37 -14.28
CA HIS A 498 29.82 -25.81 -14.21
C HIS A 498 29.94 -24.71 -13.15
N LYS A 499 28.84 -23.99 -12.90
CA LYS A 499 28.70 -23.01 -11.83
C LYS A 499 27.65 -23.48 -10.84
N ARG A 500 27.83 -23.09 -9.58
CA ARG A 500 26.81 -23.29 -8.54
C ARG A 500 25.55 -22.51 -8.92
N LEU A 501 24.45 -23.22 -8.92
CA LEU A 501 23.13 -22.70 -9.22
C LEU A 501 22.45 -22.25 -7.91
N ASN A 502 21.69 -21.16 -7.98
CA ASN A 502 20.80 -20.78 -6.90
C ASN A 502 19.47 -21.55 -6.99
N ASN A 503 18.64 -21.50 -5.93
CA ASN A 503 17.39 -22.27 -5.86
C ASN A 503 16.44 -22.00 -7.04
N THR A 504 16.37 -20.76 -7.53
CA THR A 504 15.56 -20.41 -8.70
C THR A 504 16.02 -21.15 -9.95
N GLU A 505 17.33 -21.12 -10.21
CA GLU A 505 17.93 -21.80 -11.36
C GLU A 505 17.74 -23.32 -11.27
N ILE A 506 17.94 -23.90 -10.08
CA ILE A 506 17.77 -25.34 -9.86
C ILE A 506 16.31 -25.75 -10.12
N ASN A 507 15.35 -25.04 -9.53
CA ASN A 507 13.94 -25.34 -9.70
C ASN A 507 13.50 -25.18 -11.17
N ASN A 508 13.98 -24.15 -11.86
CA ASN A 508 13.62 -23.92 -13.26
C ASN A 508 14.21 -24.99 -14.19
N LEU A 509 15.44 -25.43 -13.95
CA LEU A 509 16.02 -26.57 -14.67
C LEU A 509 15.28 -27.87 -14.40
N ALA A 510 14.93 -28.14 -13.14
CA ALA A 510 14.17 -29.33 -12.77
C ALA A 510 12.79 -29.35 -13.44
N ALA A 511 12.08 -28.23 -13.42
CA ALA A 511 10.78 -28.06 -14.07
C ALA A 511 10.88 -28.23 -15.61
N SER A 512 11.84 -27.57 -16.24
CA SER A 512 12.05 -27.61 -17.69
C SER A 512 12.53 -28.98 -18.18
N SER A 513 13.19 -29.78 -17.33
CA SER A 513 13.55 -31.16 -17.68
C SER A 513 12.34 -32.05 -18.00
N ASN A 514 11.14 -31.64 -17.61
CA ASN A 514 9.88 -32.34 -17.93
C ASN A 514 9.25 -31.85 -19.24
N GLN A 515 9.85 -30.89 -19.95
CA GLN A 515 9.27 -30.28 -21.14
C GLN A 515 9.02 -31.32 -22.24
N GLY A 516 7.78 -31.36 -22.75
CA GLY A 516 7.34 -32.36 -23.74
C GLY A 516 6.98 -33.73 -23.15
N ARG A 517 7.07 -33.90 -21.83
CA ARG A 517 6.76 -35.14 -21.10
C ARG A 517 5.80 -34.88 -19.94
N PHE A 518 4.84 -34.01 -20.14
CA PHE A 518 3.89 -33.64 -19.09
C PHE A 518 2.92 -34.80 -18.86
N ASN A 519 2.90 -35.36 -17.64
CA ASN A 519 1.86 -36.31 -17.25
C ASN A 519 0.59 -35.60 -16.80
N SER A 520 0.71 -34.30 -16.50
CA SER A 520 -0.32 -33.51 -15.87
C SER A 520 -0.31 -32.08 -16.40
N GLU A 521 -1.42 -31.37 -16.26
CA GLU A 521 -1.52 -29.94 -16.62
C GLU A 521 -0.69 -29.07 -15.69
N SER A 522 -0.56 -29.52 -14.44
CA SER A 522 0.32 -28.92 -13.45
C SER A 522 1.77 -28.92 -13.91
N ASP A 523 2.30 -30.07 -14.35
CA ASP A 523 3.69 -30.20 -14.83
C ASP A 523 3.94 -29.23 -15.99
N HIS A 524 2.97 -29.15 -16.91
CA HIS A 524 3.02 -28.25 -18.04
C HIS A 524 3.06 -26.78 -17.60
N ALA A 525 2.14 -26.38 -16.72
CA ALA A 525 2.06 -25.01 -16.20
C ALA A 525 3.34 -24.59 -15.46
N ILE A 526 3.94 -25.48 -14.65
CA ILE A 526 5.20 -25.22 -13.94
C ILE A 526 6.35 -25.04 -14.93
N ALA A 527 6.50 -25.95 -15.90
CA ALA A 527 7.57 -25.86 -16.88
C ALA A 527 7.50 -24.59 -17.72
N VAL A 528 6.28 -24.23 -18.14
CA VAL A 528 6.00 -23.00 -18.89
C VAL A 528 6.29 -21.76 -18.05
N LEU A 529 5.85 -21.74 -16.78
CA LEU A 529 6.15 -20.64 -15.87
C LEU A 529 7.66 -20.47 -15.66
N SER A 530 8.39 -21.56 -15.45
CA SER A 530 9.86 -21.55 -15.34
C SER A 530 10.55 -21.06 -16.61
N HIS A 531 10.04 -21.41 -17.79
CA HIS A 531 10.60 -20.96 -19.06
C HIS A 531 10.47 -19.43 -19.25
N TYR A 532 9.33 -18.86 -18.87
CA TYR A 532 9.02 -17.43 -19.09
C TYR A 532 9.31 -16.52 -17.88
N GLU A 533 9.74 -17.06 -16.73
CA GLU A 533 9.86 -16.30 -15.47
C GLU A 533 10.67 -15.01 -15.61
N ALA A 534 11.80 -15.05 -16.32
CA ALA A 534 12.65 -13.88 -16.55
C ALA A 534 11.89 -12.76 -17.29
N LYS A 535 11.18 -13.10 -18.37
CA LYS A 535 10.40 -12.14 -19.16
C LYS A 535 9.16 -11.64 -18.42
N LEU A 536 8.53 -12.49 -17.60
CA LEU A 536 7.40 -12.10 -16.76
C LEU A 536 7.79 -11.07 -15.71
N LYS A 537 8.97 -11.21 -15.09
CA LYS A 537 9.50 -10.21 -14.14
C LYS A 537 9.79 -8.85 -14.78
N GLU A 538 10.14 -8.86 -16.07
CA GLU A 538 10.40 -7.67 -16.90
C GLU A 538 9.11 -7.01 -17.42
N LEU A 539 7.96 -7.68 -17.34
CA LEU A 539 6.69 -7.17 -17.85
C LEU A 539 6.03 -6.20 -16.86
N ASP A 540 6.33 -4.91 -17.00
CA ASP A 540 5.90 -3.84 -16.09
C ASP A 540 4.90 -2.84 -16.70
N GLN A 541 4.50 -3.06 -17.96
CA GLN A 541 3.62 -2.19 -18.72
C GLN A 541 2.25 -2.83 -18.99
N LYS A 542 1.23 -1.98 -19.14
CA LYS A 542 -0.11 -2.39 -19.61
C LYS A 542 -0.01 -2.83 -21.08
N LEU A 543 -0.79 -3.85 -21.43
CA LEU A 543 -0.85 -4.47 -22.75
C LEU A 543 -2.13 -4.03 -23.48
N ASP A 544 -2.05 -2.95 -24.25
CA ASP A 544 -3.22 -2.41 -24.96
C ASP A 544 -3.60 -3.29 -26.17
N ALA A 545 -4.89 -3.59 -26.30
CA ALA A 545 -5.42 -4.44 -27.36
C ALA A 545 -6.90 -4.15 -27.64
N ASP A 546 -7.30 -4.14 -28.92
CA ASP A 546 -8.69 -3.94 -29.32
C ASP A 546 -9.55 -5.21 -29.21
N SER A 547 -8.93 -6.38 -29.07
CA SER A 547 -9.61 -7.68 -29.02
C SER A 547 -8.83 -8.70 -28.19
N ILE A 548 -9.50 -9.76 -27.76
CA ILE A 548 -8.85 -10.88 -27.09
C ILE A 548 -7.81 -11.59 -27.96
N TYR A 549 -8.04 -11.63 -29.28
CA TYR A 549 -7.14 -12.27 -30.25
C TYR A 549 -5.85 -11.48 -30.45
N SER A 550 -5.92 -10.15 -30.44
CA SER A 550 -4.73 -9.31 -30.44
C SER A 550 -4.02 -9.34 -29.09
N LEU A 551 -4.77 -9.31 -27.97
CA LEU A 551 -4.20 -9.31 -26.62
C LEU A 551 -3.32 -10.54 -26.37
N LYS A 552 -3.82 -11.75 -26.63
CA LYS A 552 -3.02 -12.97 -26.40
C LYS A 552 -1.76 -13.02 -27.26
N ASN A 553 -1.81 -12.47 -28.47
CA ASN A 553 -0.66 -12.35 -29.35
C ASN A 553 0.34 -11.30 -28.86
N ILE A 554 -0.14 -10.21 -28.25
CA ILE A 554 0.70 -9.17 -27.65
C ILE A 554 1.42 -9.73 -26.42
N VAL A 555 0.73 -10.49 -25.57
CA VAL A 555 1.36 -11.23 -24.46
C VAL A 555 2.48 -12.12 -24.99
N ALA A 556 2.17 -12.95 -25.99
CA ALA A 556 3.15 -13.85 -26.59
C ALA A 556 4.37 -13.10 -27.16
N LYS A 557 4.15 -11.99 -27.86
CA LYS A 557 5.24 -11.15 -28.40
C LYS A 557 6.12 -10.53 -27.32
N ASN A 558 5.52 -10.04 -26.23
CA ASN A 558 6.28 -9.44 -25.13
C ASN A 558 7.11 -10.48 -24.35
N LEU A 559 6.56 -11.68 -24.17
CA LEU A 559 7.23 -12.78 -23.50
C LEU A 559 8.18 -13.57 -24.41
N ASN A 560 8.19 -13.30 -25.72
CA ASN A 560 9.10 -13.96 -26.64
C ASN A 560 10.56 -13.56 -26.37
N PHE A 561 11.46 -14.53 -26.40
CA PHE A 561 12.88 -14.31 -26.18
C PHE A 561 13.61 -13.86 -27.44
N ASP A 562 13.18 -14.35 -28.61
CA ASP A 562 13.77 -14.05 -29.91
C ASP A 562 12.71 -13.45 -30.86
N LYS A 563 13.08 -12.41 -31.62
CA LYS A 563 12.19 -11.81 -32.63
C LYS A 563 12.04 -12.70 -33.87
N ALA A 564 12.97 -13.62 -34.13
CA ALA A 564 12.96 -14.48 -35.31
C ALA A 564 12.06 -15.72 -35.15
N THR A 565 11.73 -16.11 -33.91
CA THR A 565 10.87 -17.28 -33.64
C THR A 565 9.40 -16.88 -33.56
N HIS A 566 8.51 -17.78 -33.98
CA HIS A 566 7.08 -17.59 -33.79
C HIS A 566 6.76 -17.69 -32.28
N PRO A 567 6.14 -16.67 -31.67
CA PRO A 567 5.77 -16.72 -30.26
C PRO A 567 4.79 -17.85 -29.97
N ASN A 568 5.04 -18.65 -28.93
CA ASN A 568 4.08 -19.65 -28.47
C ASN A 568 2.96 -18.97 -27.68
N VAL A 569 1.82 -18.76 -28.34
CA VAL A 569 0.69 -18.01 -27.77
C VAL A 569 0.10 -18.70 -26.56
N THR A 570 -0.13 -20.01 -26.62
CA THR A 570 -0.78 -20.75 -25.53
C THR A 570 0.07 -20.73 -24.27
N ASP A 571 1.35 -21.08 -24.38
CA ASP A 571 2.21 -21.24 -23.22
C ASP A 571 2.57 -19.87 -22.62
N SER A 572 2.85 -18.85 -23.43
CA SER A 572 3.12 -17.50 -22.92
C SER A 572 1.95 -16.96 -22.09
N ASN A 573 0.71 -17.17 -22.55
CA ASN A 573 -0.48 -16.70 -21.83
C ASN A 573 -0.76 -17.55 -20.58
N LEU A 574 -0.54 -18.87 -20.64
CA LEU A 574 -0.62 -19.74 -19.47
C LEU A 574 0.41 -19.30 -18.41
N ALA A 575 1.64 -19.00 -18.81
CA ALA A 575 2.68 -18.51 -17.92
C ALA A 575 2.26 -17.23 -17.20
N LEU A 576 1.72 -16.25 -17.94
CA LEU A 576 1.25 -14.99 -17.37
C LEU A 576 0.08 -15.19 -16.41
N LEU A 577 -0.87 -16.07 -16.75
CA LEU A 577 -1.98 -16.40 -15.85
C LEU A 577 -1.44 -17.00 -14.55
N MET A 578 -0.58 -18.02 -14.63
CA MET A 578 0.01 -18.69 -13.47
C MET A 578 0.90 -17.75 -12.64
N PHE A 579 1.55 -16.78 -13.28
CA PHE A 579 2.36 -15.77 -12.60
C PHE A 579 1.51 -14.83 -11.73
N ASN A 580 0.30 -14.49 -12.19
CA ASN A 580 -0.62 -13.58 -11.53
C ASN A 580 -1.57 -14.26 -10.51
N MET A 581 -1.63 -15.59 -10.48
CA MET A 581 -2.48 -16.32 -9.55
C MET A 581 -1.88 -16.40 -8.12
N PRO A 582 -2.73 -16.45 -7.07
CA PRO A 582 -2.28 -16.58 -5.70
C PRO A 582 -1.83 -18.03 -5.44
N ARG A 583 -0.73 -18.18 -4.69
CA ARG A 583 -0.08 -19.47 -4.41
C ARG A 583 -0.43 -19.96 -3.02
N THR A 584 -1.72 -20.16 -2.77
CA THR A 584 -2.23 -20.79 -1.53
C THR A 584 -1.94 -22.29 -1.51
N LYS A 585 -2.09 -22.94 -0.33
CA LYS A 585 -1.69 -24.34 -0.02
C LYS A 585 -2.05 -25.41 -1.07
N THR A 586 -3.12 -25.20 -1.84
CA THR A 586 -3.38 -25.93 -3.10
C THR A 586 -3.01 -25.00 -4.24
N GLN A 587 -1.83 -25.21 -4.82
CA GLN A 587 -1.31 -24.39 -5.90
C GLN A 587 -2.38 -24.28 -7.01
N GLY A 588 -2.56 -23.11 -7.65
CA GLY A 588 -3.45 -22.99 -8.84
C GLY A 588 -3.13 -24.01 -9.95
N ILE A 589 -1.91 -24.54 -9.91
CA ILE A 589 -1.39 -25.69 -10.63
C ILE A 589 -2.21 -26.97 -10.35
N GLU A 590 -2.41 -27.37 -9.10
CA GLU A 590 -3.18 -28.58 -8.72
C GLU A 590 -4.65 -28.48 -9.12
N LEU A 591 -5.21 -27.27 -9.13
CA LEU A 591 -6.58 -27.00 -9.53
C LEU A 591 -6.85 -27.45 -10.98
N LEU A 592 -5.89 -27.23 -11.89
CA LEU A 592 -6.03 -27.69 -13.29
C LEU A 592 -6.08 -29.21 -13.39
N ASN A 593 -5.27 -29.93 -12.62
CA ASN A 593 -5.28 -31.39 -12.57
C ASN A 593 -6.58 -31.93 -11.99
N ARG A 594 -7.05 -31.36 -10.88
CA ARG A 594 -8.32 -31.73 -10.25
C ARG A 594 -9.47 -31.62 -11.25
N TRP A 595 -9.60 -30.47 -11.91
CA TRP A 595 -10.70 -30.26 -12.85
C TRP A 595 -10.55 -31.07 -14.13
N LYS A 596 -9.33 -31.31 -14.63
CA LYS A 596 -9.13 -32.22 -15.76
C LYS A 596 -9.63 -33.63 -15.45
N LYS A 597 -9.40 -34.12 -14.22
CA LYS A 597 -9.93 -35.41 -13.75
C LYS A 597 -11.46 -35.40 -13.65
N GLU A 598 -12.05 -34.39 -13.02
CA GLU A 598 -13.51 -34.24 -12.86
C GLU A 598 -14.25 -34.10 -14.20
N PHE A 599 -13.59 -33.52 -15.21
CA PHE A 599 -14.08 -33.38 -16.58
C PHE A 599 -13.52 -34.44 -17.53
N SER A 600 -13.02 -35.59 -17.04
CA SER A 600 -12.53 -36.69 -17.88
C SER A 600 -13.55 -37.16 -18.93
N ASN A 601 -14.84 -37.09 -18.61
CA ASN A 601 -15.95 -37.44 -19.53
C ASN A 601 -16.44 -36.25 -20.40
N ASP A 602 -15.94 -35.04 -20.17
CA ASP A 602 -16.29 -33.82 -20.93
C ASP A 602 -15.08 -32.88 -21.04
N ILE A 603 -14.03 -33.37 -21.69
CA ILE A 603 -12.78 -32.65 -21.86
C ILE A 603 -12.96 -31.34 -22.66
N LYS A 604 -13.99 -31.26 -23.51
CA LYS A 604 -14.30 -30.06 -24.30
C LYS A 604 -14.73 -28.91 -23.40
N SER A 605 -15.58 -29.17 -22.41
CA SER A 605 -15.96 -28.16 -21.41
C SER A 605 -14.78 -27.73 -20.53
N TYR A 606 -13.91 -28.68 -20.16
CA TYR A 606 -12.67 -28.36 -19.45
C TYR A 606 -11.79 -27.37 -20.24
N GLU A 607 -11.47 -27.72 -21.48
CA GLU A 607 -10.64 -26.87 -22.35
C GLU A 607 -11.30 -25.52 -22.62
N LYS A 608 -12.63 -25.47 -22.72
CA LYS A 608 -13.38 -24.22 -22.89
C LYS A 608 -13.16 -23.25 -21.72
N VAL A 609 -13.30 -23.72 -20.47
CA VAL A 609 -13.09 -22.89 -19.28
C VAL A 609 -11.61 -22.52 -19.13
N LYS A 610 -10.70 -23.48 -19.28
CA LYS A 610 -9.26 -23.23 -19.23
C LYS A 610 -8.85 -22.15 -20.23
N LYS A 611 -9.29 -22.28 -21.49
CA LYS A 611 -9.00 -21.31 -22.56
C LYS A 611 -9.57 -19.92 -22.25
N MET A 612 -10.75 -19.81 -21.63
CA MET A 612 -11.33 -18.53 -21.21
C MET A 612 -10.39 -17.74 -20.31
N PHE A 613 -9.78 -18.40 -19.31
CA PHE A 613 -8.83 -17.78 -18.40
C PHE A 613 -7.47 -17.55 -19.04
N VAL A 614 -6.93 -18.54 -19.75
CA VAL A 614 -5.61 -18.44 -20.40
C VAL A 614 -5.60 -17.31 -21.41
N ASP A 615 -6.57 -17.22 -22.32
CA ASP A 615 -6.61 -16.12 -23.30
C ASP A 615 -6.71 -14.74 -22.61
N ASN A 616 -7.37 -14.66 -21.45
CA ASN A 616 -7.55 -13.41 -20.68
C ASN A 616 -6.43 -13.11 -19.68
N ALA A 617 -5.29 -13.83 -19.72
CA ALA A 617 -4.14 -13.56 -18.87
C ALA A 617 -3.70 -12.08 -18.95
N GLY A 618 -3.68 -11.52 -20.16
CA GLY A 618 -3.39 -10.11 -20.40
C GLY A 618 -4.44 -9.16 -19.80
N SER A 619 -5.72 -9.56 -19.72
CA SER A 619 -6.80 -8.75 -19.15
C SER A 619 -6.60 -8.61 -17.63
N PHE A 620 -6.27 -9.70 -16.95
CA PHE A 620 -5.95 -9.69 -15.52
C PHE A 620 -4.70 -8.86 -15.22
N HIS A 621 -3.64 -9.05 -16.03
CA HIS A 621 -2.44 -8.21 -15.98
C HIS A 621 -2.75 -6.72 -16.12
N ASN A 622 -3.60 -6.38 -17.10
CA ASN A 622 -3.99 -5.00 -17.37
C ASN A 622 -4.75 -4.36 -16.21
N LEU A 623 -5.61 -5.09 -15.49
CA LEU A 623 -6.32 -4.54 -14.32
C LEU A 623 -5.36 -4.13 -13.19
N ILE A 624 -4.29 -4.89 -12.98
CA ILE A 624 -3.22 -4.51 -12.04
C ILE A 624 -2.60 -3.18 -12.49
N HIS A 625 -2.36 -3.03 -13.78
CA HIS A 625 -1.67 -1.87 -14.36
C HIS A 625 -2.61 -0.69 -14.66
N ASP A 626 -3.92 -0.85 -14.44
CA ASP A 626 -4.90 0.21 -14.68
C ASP A 626 -5.08 1.10 -13.45
N LEU A 627 -4.49 2.28 -13.52
CA LEU A 627 -4.55 3.28 -12.45
C LEU A 627 -5.85 4.07 -12.42
N ASN A 628 -6.78 3.84 -13.35
CA ASN A 628 -8.16 4.29 -13.17
C ASN A 628 -8.85 3.52 -12.03
N PHE A 629 -8.36 2.30 -11.72
CA PHE A 629 -8.92 1.41 -10.69
C PHE A 629 -7.79 0.92 -9.76
N PRO A 630 -7.15 1.82 -8.99
CA PRO A 630 -5.94 1.50 -8.24
C PRO A 630 -6.16 0.46 -7.14
N LYS A 631 -7.40 0.32 -6.62
CA LYS A 631 -7.76 -0.66 -5.57
C LYS A 631 -8.34 -1.97 -6.14
N VAL A 632 -8.46 -2.09 -7.46
CA VAL A 632 -8.98 -3.31 -8.11
C VAL A 632 -7.83 -4.18 -8.59
N SER A 633 -7.81 -5.42 -8.10
CA SER A 633 -6.99 -6.51 -8.61
C SER A 633 -7.76 -7.82 -8.42
N LEU A 634 -7.66 -8.69 -9.43
CA LEU A 634 -8.24 -10.04 -9.34
C LEU A 634 -7.23 -11.08 -8.88
N ASN A 635 -5.93 -10.74 -8.79
CA ASN A 635 -4.86 -11.72 -8.54
C ASN A 635 -5.12 -12.56 -7.30
N ALA A 636 -5.47 -11.94 -6.17
CA ALA A 636 -5.77 -12.65 -4.92
C ALA A 636 -6.99 -13.60 -5.01
N TYR A 637 -7.82 -13.46 -6.04
CA TYR A 637 -9.07 -14.18 -6.22
C TYR A 637 -9.04 -15.15 -7.42
N LEU A 638 -8.02 -15.09 -8.29
CA LEU A 638 -8.02 -15.83 -9.57
C LEU A 638 -8.14 -17.35 -9.38
N SER A 639 -7.52 -17.92 -8.34
CA SER A 639 -7.65 -19.35 -8.02
C SER A 639 -9.10 -19.72 -7.71
N ASP A 640 -9.74 -18.97 -6.82
CA ASP A 640 -11.12 -19.22 -6.40
C ASP A 640 -12.10 -18.97 -7.55
N ILE A 641 -11.88 -17.91 -8.34
CA ILE A 641 -12.70 -17.59 -9.51
C ILE A 641 -12.64 -18.71 -10.53
N MET A 642 -11.44 -19.22 -10.81
CA MET A 642 -11.24 -20.33 -11.75
C MET A 642 -11.88 -21.61 -11.21
N ASP A 643 -11.69 -21.90 -9.93
CA ASP A 643 -12.31 -23.05 -9.26
C ASP A 643 -13.83 -23.02 -9.39
N ARG A 644 -14.42 -21.87 -9.06
CA ARG A 644 -15.86 -21.67 -9.08
C ARG A 644 -16.42 -21.71 -10.50
N SER A 645 -15.66 -21.27 -11.49
CA SER A 645 -16.05 -21.34 -12.90
C SER A 645 -16.16 -22.78 -13.38
N PHE A 646 -15.21 -23.65 -13.02
CA PHE A 646 -15.31 -25.08 -13.32
C PHE A 646 -16.45 -25.75 -12.55
N ALA A 647 -16.56 -25.49 -11.24
CA ALA A 647 -17.64 -26.03 -10.40
C ALA A 647 -19.02 -25.62 -10.93
N ASN A 648 -19.17 -24.37 -11.36
CA ASN A 648 -20.42 -23.87 -11.91
C ASN A 648 -20.84 -24.65 -13.16
N LEU A 649 -19.90 -24.86 -14.08
CA LEU A 649 -20.17 -25.57 -15.33
C LEU A 649 -20.47 -27.05 -15.10
N LYS A 650 -19.84 -27.65 -14.08
CA LYS A 650 -20.04 -29.06 -13.72
C LYS A 650 -21.37 -29.31 -12.99
N ASN A 651 -21.72 -28.45 -12.04
CA ASN A 651 -22.76 -28.75 -11.04
C ASN A 651 -24.13 -28.15 -11.38
N TYR A 652 -24.20 -27.15 -12.26
CA TYR A 652 -25.46 -26.45 -12.56
C TYR A 652 -25.74 -26.47 -14.06
N GLN A 653 -27.01 -26.65 -14.42
CA GLN A 653 -27.41 -26.69 -15.82
C GLN A 653 -27.45 -25.28 -16.43
N SER A 654 -27.66 -24.24 -15.61
CA SER A 654 -27.77 -22.85 -16.07
C SER A 654 -27.15 -21.83 -15.12
N THR A 655 -26.81 -20.64 -15.65
CA THR A 655 -26.38 -19.50 -14.82
C THR A 655 -27.43 -19.13 -13.78
N SER A 656 -28.72 -19.17 -14.14
CA SER A 656 -29.81 -18.80 -13.24
C SER A 656 -29.85 -19.70 -12.01
N GLU A 657 -29.67 -21.00 -12.19
CA GLU A 657 -29.64 -21.99 -11.11
C GLU A 657 -28.46 -21.74 -10.17
N SER A 658 -27.26 -21.55 -10.73
CA SER A 658 -26.06 -21.31 -9.93
C SER A 658 -26.11 -20.01 -9.12
N LEU A 659 -26.67 -18.94 -9.67
CA LEU A 659 -26.82 -17.67 -8.95
C LEU A 659 -27.93 -17.74 -7.91
N LYS A 660 -28.97 -18.56 -8.16
CA LYS A 660 -30.02 -18.81 -7.18
C LYS A 660 -29.43 -19.50 -5.95
N ASP A 661 -28.70 -20.60 -6.14
CA ASP A 661 -28.03 -21.33 -5.06
C ASP A 661 -27.06 -20.43 -4.27
N LEU A 662 -26.25 -19.65 -4.99
CA LEU A 662 -25.37 -18.65 -4.39
C LEU A 662 -26.14 -17.62 -3.56
N SER A 663 -27.26 -17.10 -4.08
CA SER A 663 -28.08 -16.11 -3.36
C SER A 663 -28.75 -16.71 -2.11
N GLU A 664 -29.15 -17.98 -2.16
CA GLU A 664 -29.74 -18.68 -1.02
C GLU A 664 -28.71 -18.93 0.08
N LYS A 665 -27.46 -19.22 -0.30
CA LYS A 665 -26.35 -19.35 0.66
C LYS A 665 -26.15 -18.07 1.46
N PHE A 666 -26.07 -16.90 0.81
CA PHE A 666 -25.88 -15.63 1.51
C PHE A 666 -27.13 -15.11 2.23
N TYR A 667 -28.32 -15.53 1.80
CA TYR A 667 -29.57 -15.21 2.50
C TYR A 667 -29.77 -16.01 3.79
N LYS A 668 -29.44 -17.32 3.80
CA LYS A 668 -29.55 -18.15 5.00
C LYS A 668 -28.53 -17.75 6.08
N THR A 669 -27.40 -17.18 5.69
CA THR A 669 -26.35 -16.75 6.63
C THR A 669 -26.69 -15.41 7.31
N SER A 670 -27.45 -14.52 6.67
CA SER A 670 -27.75 -13.18 7.23
C SER A 670 -28.63 -13.21 8.48
N SER A 671 -29.24 -14.35 8.84
CA SER A 671 -30.09 -14.49 10.03
C SER A 671 -29.37 -14.84 11.35
N LEU A 672 -28.05 -15.09 11.36
CA LEU A 672 -27.34 -15.34 12.63
C LEU A 672 -25.94 -14.71 12.64
N GLU A 673 -25.60 -14.12 13.78
CA GLU A 673 -24.40 -13.39 14.25
C GLU A 673 -23.00 -13.97 13.90
N MET A 674 -22.76 -14.43 12.67
CA MET A 674 -21.60 -15.26 12.35
C MET A 674 -20.48 -14.57 11.54
N PHE A 675 -20.51 -13.25 11.38
CA PHE A 675 -19.39 -12.51 10.78
C PHE A 675 -18.20 -12.26 11.73
N GLU A 676 -18.21 -12.82 12.95
CA GLU A 676 -17.09 -12.69 13.91
C GLU A 676 -15.81 -13.48 13.55
N LYS A 677 -15.67 -14.07 12.36
CA LYS A 677 -14.42 -14.69 11.91
C LYS A 677 -13.82 -13.93 10.72
N SER A 678 -12.79 -13.15 10.99
CA SER A 678 -12.11 -12.25 10.03
C SER A 678 -11.74 -12.91 8.69
N ASP A 679 -11.35 -14.18 8.72
CA ASP A 679 -10.83 -14.90 7.55
C ASP A 679 -11.93 -15.31 6.55
N GLN A 680 -13.19 -15.32 6.99
CA GLN A 680 -14.32 -15.74 6.16
C GLN A 680 -14.69 -14.69 5.10
N SER A 681 -14.45 -13.40 5.38
CA SER A 681 -14.85 -12.28 4.51
C SER A 681 -14.23 -12.36 3.09
N THR A 682 -12.93 -12.67 3.00
CA THR A 682 -12.22 -12.86 1.72
C THR A 682 -12.77 -14.07 0.96
N SER A 683 -13.06 -15.18 1.65
CA SER A 683 -13.66 -16.38 1.05
C SER A 683 -15.06 -16.10 0.51
N ASP A 684 -15.84 -15.28 1.20
CA ASP A 684 -17.22 -15.01 0.84
C ASP A 684 -17.33 -14.11 -0.41
N ILE A 685 -16.49 -13.07 -0.51
CA ILE A 685 -16.42 -12.25 -1.73
C ILE A 685 -15.87 -13.05 -2.91
N SER A 686 -14.88 -13.93 -2.68
CA SER A 686 -14.39 -14.89 -3.69
C SER A 686 -15.52 -15.71 -4.30
N GLU A 687 -16.49 -16.17 -3.49
CA GLU A 687 -17.61 -16.96 -4.00
C GLU A 687 -18.54 -16.16 -4.90
N ILE A 688 -18.89 -14.93 -4.52
CA ILE A 688 -19.79 -14.09 -5.33
C ILE A 688 -19.10 -13.66 -6.62
N LEU A 689 -17.84 -13.24 -6.52
CA LEU A 689 -17.01 -12.86 -7.65
C LEU A 689 -16.80 -14.04 -8.62
N GLY A 690 -16.50 -15.22 -8.10
CA GLY A 690 -16.38 -16.46 -8.88
C GLY A 690 -17.69 -16.81 -9.58
N GLY A 691 -18.83 -16.70 -8.90
CA GLY A 691 -20.16 -16.89 -9.51
C GLY A 691 -20.48 -15.87 -10.60
N ALA A 692 -20.08 -14.61 -10.43
CA ALA A 692 -20.30 -13.55 -11.41
C ALA A 692 -19.50 -13.78 -12.72
N ILE A 693 -18.27 -14.28 -12.60
CA ILE A 693 -17.39 -14.59 -13.75
C ILE A 693 -17.74 -15.94 -14.38
N ALA A 694 -18.12 -16.95 -13.59
CA ALA A 694 -18.41 -18.30 -14.07
C ALA A 694 -19.42 -18.36 -15.23
N ARG A 695 -20.38 -17.43 -15.27
CA ARG A 695 -21.37 -17.37 -16.35
C ARG A 695 -20.75 -17.16 -17.74
N PHE A 696 -19.60 -16.49 -17.84
CA PHE A 696 -18.97 -16.21 -19.14
C PHE A 696 -18.54 -17.50 -19.85
N ALA A 697 -18.25 -18.56 -19.10
CA ALA A 697 -17.95 -19.90 -19.64
C ALA A 697 -19.08 -20.48 -20.50
N ARG A 698 -20.32 -20.00 -20.34
CA ARG A 698 -21.49 -20.49 -21.08
C ARG A 698 -21.74 -19.78 -22.40
N PHE A 699 -21.04 -18.68 -22.69
CA PHE A 699 -21.14 -18.00 -23.98
C PHE A 699 -20.49 -18.84 -25.09
N ASP A 700 -20.80 -18.51 -26.35
CA ASP A 700 -20.21 -19.17 -27.52
C ASP A 700 -18.71 -18.92 -27.62
N ASP A 701 -18.29 -17.68 -27.34
CA ASP A 701 -16.87 -17.27 -27.21
C ASP A 701 -16.61 -16.71 -25.80
N PRO A 702 -16.35 -17.58 -24.81
CA PRO A 702 -16.12 -17.16 -23.42
C PRO A 702 -14.93 -16.20 -23.28
N SER A 703 -13.85 -16.46 -24.03
CA SER A 703 -12.63 -15.64 -23.97
C SER A 703 -12.95 -14.21 -24.37
N LYS A 704 -13.68 -14.01 -25.47
CA LYS A 704 -14.13 -12.68 -25.90
C LYS A 704 -15.11 -12.05 -24.92
N ALA A 705 -16.09 -12.81 -24.43
CA ALA A 705 -17.09 -12.29 -23.51
C ALA A 705 -16.47 -11.77 -22.19
N LEU A 706 -15.52 -12.51 -21.63
CA LEU A 706 -14.78 -12.09 -20.45
C LEU A 706 -13.86 -10.90 -20.74
N PHE A 707 -13.17 -10.90 -21.88
CA PHE A 707 -12.33 -9.76 -22.30
C PHE A 707 -13.12 -8.45 -22.35
N GLU A 708 -14.30 -8.45 -22.97
CA GLU A 708 -15.15 -7.27 -23.02
C GLU A 708 -15.59 -6.81 -21.63
N ALA A 709 -15.88 -7.73 -20.72
CA ALA A 709 -16.23 -7.39 -19.34
C ALA A 709 -15.05 -6.85 -18.52
N LEU A 710 -13.80 -7.16 -18.88
CA LEU A 710 -12.60 -6.72 -18.14
C LEU A 710 -11.88 -5.53 -18.79
N ARG A 711 -12.37 -5.04 -19.95
CA ARG A 711 -11.79 -3.90 -20.66
C ARG A 711 -12.11 -2.59 -19.92
N SER A 712 -11.07 -1.79 -19.65
CA SER A 712 -11.15 -0.54 -18.86
C SER A 712 -12.32 0.37 -19.26
N ASP A 713 -12.48 0.66 -20.55
CA ASP A 713 -13.54 1.56 -21.02
C ASP A 713 -14.94 0.98 -20.82
N ASN A 714 -15.09 -0.34 -20.95
CA ASN A 714 -16.36 -1.03 -20.69
C ASN A 714 -16.67 -1.09 -19.19
N ILE A 715 -15.64 -1.19 -18.33
CA ILE A 715 -15.78 -1.09 -16.88
C ILE A 715 -16.26 0.32 -16.52
N LYS A 716 -15.58 1.38 -17.00
CA LYS A 716 -16.00 2.78 -16.77
C LYS A 716 -17.44 3.03 -17.19
N LYS A 717 -17.78 2.56 -18.40
CA LYS A 717 -19.15 2.66 -18.93
C LYS A 717 -20.15 1.94 -18.03
N GLY A 718 -19.89 0.70 -17.65
CA GLY A 718 -20.81 -0.07 -16.81
C GLY A 718 -20.94 0.49 -15.39
N LEU A 719 -19.84 0.95 -14.78
CA LEU A 719 -19.89 1.61 -13.47
C LEU A 719 -20.82 2.83 -13.49
N LYS A 720 -20.79 3.59 -14.60
CA LYS A 720 -21.68 4.73 -14.82
C LYS A 720 -23.13 4.31 -15.09
N ASP A 721 -23.33 3.40 -16.04
CA ASP A 721 -24.66 2.92 -16.45
C ASP A 721 -25.42 2.29 -15.27
N TYR A 722 -24.71 1.59 -14.38
CA TYR A 722 -25.26 0.96 -13.18
C TYR A 722 -25.21 1.84 -11.92
N LYS A 723 -24.83 3.13 -12.05
CA LYS A 723 -24.77 4.12 -10.95
C LYS A 723 -23.93 3.66 -9.76
N ILE A 724 -22.81 2.98 -10.03
CA ILE A 724 -21.83 2.53 -9.03
C ILE A 724 -20.81 3.64 -8.79
N ALA A 725 -20.28 4.24 -9.87
CA ALA A 725 -19.34 5.35 -9.84
C ALA A 725 -19.38 6.16 -11.13
N ASP A 726 -18.91 7.40 -11.07
CA ASP A 726 -18.71 8.26 -12.25
C ASP A 726 -17.29 8.87 -12.23
N VAL A 727 -16.97 9.69 -13.24
CA VAL A 727 -15.67 10.37 -13.38
C VAL A 727 -15.45 11.36 -12.23
N THR A 728 -16.51 12.05 -11.82
CA THR A 728 -16.49 13.05 -10.76
C THR A 728 -17.51 12.68 -9.70
N LYS A 729 -17.16 12.91 -8.42
CA LYS A 729 -18.08 12.72 -7.30
C LYS A 729 -19.34 13.58 -7.49
N ASP A 730 -20.51 12.97 -7.33
CA ASP A 730 -21.79 13.69 -7.34
C ASP A 730 -21.91 14.48 -6.04
N MET A 731 -21.91 15.81 -6.14
CA MET A 731 -21.99 16.71 -5.00
C MET A 731 -23.30 16.56 -4.20
N PHE A 732 -24.35 16.00 -4.81
CA PHE A 732 -25.65 15.79 -4.16
C PHE A 732 -25.82 14.39 -3.57
N ASN A 733 -24.91 13.47 -3.87
CA ASN A 733 -24.92 12.11 -3.34
C ASN A 733 -23.63 11.84 -2.57
N ALA A 734 -23.70 11.88 -1.24
CA ALA A 734 -22.56 11.67 -0.35
C ALA A 734 -21.87 10.31 -0.57
N ASP A 735 -22.65 9.30 -0.99
CA ASP A 735 -22.21 7.93 -1.24
C ASP A 735 -21.66 7.72 -2.66
N SER A 736 -21.63 8.78 -3.49
CA SER A 736 -21.07 8.68 -4.84
C SER A 736 -19.56 8.43 -4.79
N LYS A 737 -19.11 7.53 -5.67
CA LYS A 737 -17.70 7.15 -5.82
C LYS A 737 -17.15 7.62 -7.14
N GLU A 738 -15.86 7.93 -7.14
CA GLU A 738 -15.08 8.11 -8.36
C GLU A 738 -14.46 6.78 -8.80
N PHE A 739 -14.04 6.67 -10.07
CA PHE A 739 -13.36 5.46 -10.56
C PHE A 739 -12.14 5.05 -9.73
N LYS A 740 -11.37 6.04 -9.25
CA LYS A 740 -10.17 5.80 -8.43
C LYS A 740 -10.49 5.16 -7.07
N ASP A 741 -11.74 5.26 -6.62
CA ASP A 741 -12.18 4.78 -5.32
C ASP A 741 -12.80 3.39 -5.34
N ILE A 742 -13.09 2.86 -6.54
CA ILE A 742 -13.65 1.53 -6.75
C ILE A 742 -12.74 0.46 -6.16
N ASP A 743 -13.32 -0.39 -5.31
CA ASP A 743 -12.69 -1.55 -4.72
C ASP A 743 -13.22 -2.87 -5.33
N ILE A 744 -12.85 -4.00 -4.73
CA ILE A 744 -13.26 -5.33 -5.22
C ILE A 744 -14.78 -5.58 -5.09
N TYR A 745 -15.46 -4.98 -4.11
CA TYR A 745 -16.89 -5.16 -3.89
C TYR A 745 -17.68 -4.40 -4.95
N ASP A 746 -17.29 -3.15 -5.23
CA ASP A 746 -17.86 -2.35 -6.30
C ASP A 746 -17.65 -3.03 -7.67
N PHE A 747 -16.46 -3.59 -7.89
CA PHE A 747 -16.14 -4.33 -9.11
C PHE A 747 -16.95 -5.62 -9.24
N THR A 748 -17.20 -6.33 -8.12
CA THR A 748 -18.06 -7.52 -8.08
C THR A 748 -19.51 -7.16 -8.42
N HIS A 749 -20.03 -6.04 -7.92
CA HIS A 749 -21.34 -5.52 -8.29
C HIS A 749 -21.41 -5.24 -9.80
N TYR A 750 -20.41 -4.59 -10.38
CA TYR A 750 -20.32 -4.40 -11.83
C TYR A 750 -20.37 -5.73 -12.60
N LEU A 751 -19.59 -6.74 -12.19
CA LEU A 751 -19.54 -8.03 -12.88
C LEU A 751 -20.84 -8.83 -12.80
N LEU A 752 -21.59 -8.69 -11.70
CA LEU A 752 -22.94 -9.25 -11.58
C LEU A 752 -23.90 -8.64 -12.62
N MET A 753 -23.72 -7.36 -12.96
CA MET A 753 -24.64 -6.59 -13.80
C MET A 753 -24.26 -6.53 -15.29
N VAL A 754 -22.97 -6.53 -15.64
CA VAL A 754 -22.51 -6.32 -17.02
C VAL A 754 -23.17 -7.28 -18.03
N ASN A 755 -23.54 -6.80 -19.21
CA ASN A 755 -24.29 -7.56 -20.23
C ASN A 755 -25.64 -8.13 -19.74
N ARG A 756 -26.20 -7.58 -18.66
CA ARG A 756 -27.59 -7.80 -18.27
C ARG A 756 -28.31 -6.47 -18.38
N GLU A 757 -29.58 -6.54 -18.80
CA GLU A 757 -30.44 -5.39 -18.66
C GLU A 757 -30.56 -5.05 -17.17
N PRO A 758 -30.52 -3.76 -16.78
CA PRO A 758 -30.88 -3.32 -15.44
C PRO A 758 -32.38 -3.55 -15.23
N ASN A 759 -32.74 -4.81 -15.01
CA ASN A 759 -34.04 -5.23 -14.55
C ASN A 759 -33.97 -5.24 -13.02
N GLU A 760 -34.49 -4.17 -12.40
CA GLU A 760 -34.62 -4.02 -10.94
C GLU A 760 -35.42 -5.16 -10.27
N ASN A 761 -36.15 -5.97 -11.05
CA ASN A 761 -37.02 -7.04 -10.58
C ASN A 761 -36.38 -8.43 -10.60
N ASN A 762 -35.06 -8.59 -10.79
CA ASN A 762 -34.42 -9.89 -10.53
C ASN A 762 -34.07 -10.01 -9.03
N PRO A 763 -34.87 -10.73 -8.22
CA PRO A 763 -34.67 -10.79 -6.77
C PRO A 763 -33.36 -11.48 -6.39
N ILE A 764 -32.86 -12.41 -7.21
CA ILE A 764 -31.61 -13.15 -6.97
C ILE A 764 -30.43 -12.19 -7.05
N LEU A 765 -30.37 -11.38 -8.13
CA LEU A 765 -29.30 -10.40 -8.31
C LEU A 765 -29.35 -9.32 -7.23
N LYS A 766 -30.55 -8.81 -6.92
CA LYS A 766 -30.72 -7.81 -5.87
C LYS A 766 -30.17 -8.28 -4.53
N ARG A 767 -30.46 -9.54 -4.14
CA ARG A 767 -29.94 -10.16 -2.90
C ARG A 767 -28.42 -10.28 -2.91
N LEU A 768 -27.82 -10.71 -4.02
CA LEU A 768 -26.37 -10.79 -4.13
C LEU A 768 -25.70 -9.41 -4.05
N ILE A 769 -26.27 -8.40 -4.69
CA ILE A 769 -25.77 -7.02 -4.64
C ILE A 769 -25.88 -6.47 -3.21
N GLU A 770 -26.96 -6.76 -2.50
CA GLU A 770 -27.14 -6.39 -1.10
C GLU A 770 -26.10 -7.07 -0.20
N ALA A 771 -25.87 -8.38 -0.38
CA ALA A 771 -24.83 -9.11 0.34
C ALA A 771 -23.43 -8.52 0.10
N VAL A 772 -23.08 -8.19 -1.16
CA VAL A 772 -21.80 -7.54 -1.49
C VAL A 772 -21.66 -6.19 -0.80
N LYS A 773 -22.72 -5.37 -0.76
CA LYS A 773 -22.71 -4.08 -0.06
C LYS A 773 -22.56 -4.23 1.46
N ASP A 774 -23.15 -5.26 2.05
CA ASP A 774 -23.03 -5.50 3.48
C ASP A 774 -21.62 -5.99 3.85
N MET A 775 -21.04 -6.89 3.06
CA MET A 775 -19.63 -7.27 3.18
C MET A 775 -18.69 -6.06 3.08
N GLN A 776 -18.95 -5.15 2.12
CA GLN A 776 -18.18 -3.93 1.98
C GLN A 776 -18.25 -3.07 3.25
N LYS A 777 -19.44 -2.82 3.79
CA LYS A 777 -19.61 -2.06 5.05
C LYS A 777 -18.91 -2.73 6.23
N GLU A 778 -18.94 -4.06 6.32
CA GLU A 778 -18.24 -4.80 7.37
C GLU A 778 -16.73 -4.69 7.24
N SER A 779 -16.20 -4.81 6.02
CA SER A 779 -14.77 -4.60 5.76
C SER A 779 -14.33 -3.17 6.15
N GLU A 780 -15.16 -2.17 5.87
CA GLU A 780 -14.92 -0.78 6.28
C GLU A 780 -15.03 -0.57 7.80
N LYS A 781 -15.94 -1.28 8.49
CA LYS A 781 -16.03 -1.29 9.96
C LYS A 781 -14.81 -1.93 10.60
N GLY A 782 -14.30 -3.03 10.03
CA GLY A 782 -13.07 -3.68 10.47
C GLY A 782 -11.86 -2.76 10.38
N ILE A 783 -11.78 -1.93 9.33
CA ILE A 783 -10.75 -0.89 9.20
C ILE A 783 -10.95 0.26 10.20
N LYS A 784 -12.21 0.59 10.55
CA LYS A 784 -12.56 1.67 11.51
C LYS A 784 -12.48 1.27 12.98
N GLN A 785 -12.42 -0.02 13.32
CA GLN A 785 -11.91 -0.43 14.63
C GLN A 785 -10.44 -0.04 14.66
N LYS A 786 -10.20 1.20 15.10
CA LYS A 786 -8.90 1.77 15.37
C LYS A 786 -8.15 0.73 16.19
N LEU A 787 -7.21 0.01 15.55
CA LEU A 787 -6.29 -0.87 16.26
C LEU A 787 -5.70 0.02 17.36
N GLU A 788 -6.05 -0.24 18.62
CA GLU A 788 -5.42 0.39 19.77
C GLU A 788 -4.02 -0.21 19.89
N THR A 789 -3.17 0.13 18.92
CA THR A 789 -1.79 -0.28 18.90
C THR A 789 -0.98 0.77 19.62
N PRO A 790 -0.01 0.34 20.44
CA PRO A 790 0.90 1.26 21.11
C PRO A 790 1.53 2.25 20.14
N SER A 791 1.42 3.55 20.42
CA SER A 791 2.00 4.59 19.57
C SER A 791 3.52 4.46 19.45
N GLU A 792 4.17 3.81 20.43
CA GLU A 792 5.61 3.53 20.43
C GLU A 792 6.03 2.49 19.38
N TRP A 793 5.10 1.70 18.85
CA TRP A 793 5.42 0.70 17.82
C TRP A 793 5.62 1.33 16.44
N GLY A 794 5.14 2.57 16.23
CA GLY A 794 5.31 3.31 14.99
C GLY A 794 4.32 2.88 13.88
N HIS A 795 4.77 2.93 12.63
CA HIS A 795 3.91 2.66 11.47
C HIS A 795 3.60 1.16 11.31
N ASN A 796 2.34 0.84 11.02
CA ASN A 796 1.92 -0.51 10.67
C ASN A 796 2.11 -0.75 9.17
N TYR A 797 2.96 -1.71 8.79
CA TYR A 797 3.11 -2.16 7.40
C TYR A 797 2.07 -3.26 7.11
N SER A 798 0.79 -2.87 7.04
CA SER A 798 -0.34 -3.80 6.92
C SER A 798 -0.32 -4.63 5.63
N GLU A 799 0.45 -4.21 4.62
CA GLU A 799 0.67 -4.98 3.39
C GLU A 799 1.41 -6.32 3.61
N PHE A 800 2.04 -6.54 4.76
CA PHE A 800 2.71 -7.79 5.12
C PHE A 800 1.90 -8.67 6.10
N LYS A 801 0.60 -8.38 6.30
CA LYS A 801 -0.27 -9.22 7.12
C LYS A 801 -0.30 -10.64 6.57
N GLY A 802 -0.11 -11.64 7.44
CA GLY A 802 -0.04 -13.06 7.05
C GLY A 802 1.26 -13.49 6.36
N ASP A 803 2.11 -12.55 5.92
CA ASP A 803 3.43 -12.82 5.35
C ASP A 803 4.52 -12.60 6.41
N GLY A 804 4.71 -13.60 7.27
CA GLY A 804 5.66 -13.53 8.37
C GLY A 804 7.12 -13.28 7.94
N LEU A 805 7.55 -13.79 6.78
CA LEU A 805 8.90 -13.55 6.26
C LEU A 805 9.04 -12.15 5.67
N GLY A 806 8.06 -11.70 4.89
CA GLY A 806 8.02 -10.34 4.38
C GLY A 806 7.99 -9.31 5.51
N ALA A 807 7.21 -9.57 6.57
CA ALA A 807 7.15 -8.73 7.77
C ALA A 807 8.52 -8.61 8.44
N ILE A 808 9.23 -9.73 8.65
CA ILE A 808 10.59 -9.73 9.19
C ILE A 808 11.52 -8.88 8.34
N ASN A 809 11.55 -9.13 7.02
CA ASN A 809 12.44 -8.42 6.10
C ASN A 809 12.14 -6.92 6.10
N LYS A 810 10.86 -6.55 6.11
CA LYS A 810 10.44 -5.15 6.09
C LYS A 810 10.88 -4.40 7.34
N LEU A 811 10.71 -5.02 8.51
CA LEU A 811 11.07 -4.40 9.78
C LEU A 811 12.59 -4.33 9.96
N LEU A 812 13.34 -5.33 9.48
CA LEU A 812 14.81 -5.27 9.48
C LEU A 812 15.37 -4.21 8.51
N GLU A 813 14.72 -4.02 7.36
CA GLU A 813 15.08 -2.97 6.39
C GLU A 813 14.84 -1.57 6.98
N THR A 814 13.62 -1.33 7.47
CA THR A 814 13.18 0.00 7.90
C THR A 814 13.61 0.36 9.31
N LYS A 815 13.92 -0.65 10.13
CA LYS A 815 14.34 -0.54 11.53
C LYS A 815 13.36 0.23 12.41
N LYS A 816 12.07 0.13 12.12
CA LYS A 816 10.97 0.77 12.85
C LYS A 816 9.65 0.13 12.46
N GLY A 817 8.59 0.47 13.16
CA GLY A 817 7.24 0.02 12.82
C GLY A 817 6.92 -1.37 13.35
N PHE A 818 5.77 -1.87 12.89
CA PHE A 818 5.26 -3.21 13.18
C PHE A 818 4.40 -3.72 12.03
N VAL A 819 4.03 -5.00 12.09
CA VAL A 819 3.08 -5.63 11.19
C VAL A 819 2.01 -6.30 12.05
N ALA A 820 0.79 -5.77 11.98
CA ALA A 820 -0.36 -6.38 12.63
C ALA A 820 -0.73 -7.70 11.95
N GLY A 821 -0.90 -8.78 12.72
CA GLY A 821 -1.21 -10.11 12.20
C GLY A 821 -0.14 -10.63 11.23
N ALA A 822 1.14 -10.33 11.49
CA ALA A 822 2.26 -10.88 10.72
C ALA A 822 2.24 -12.41 10.65
N PHE A 823 1.72 -13.04 11.70
CA PHE A 823 1.50 -14.48 11.76
C PHE A 823 0.09 -14.79 12.26
N HIS A 824 -0.35 -16.02 12.03
CA HIS A 824 -1.60 -16.54 12.57
C HIS A 824 -1.37 -17.93 13.19
N LYS A 825 -1.95 -18.19 14.35
CA LYS A 825 -1.95 -19.52 14.98
C LYS A 825 -3.36 -19.89 15.42
N GLU A 826 -3.81 -21.05 14.97
CA GLU A 826 -5.08 -21.64 15.41
C GLU A 826 -5.14 -21.72 16.95
N GLY A 827 -6.21 -21.16 17.52
CA GLY A 827 -6.42 -21.04 18.97
C GLY A 827 -5.85 -19.78 19.64
N LEU A 828 -4.90 -19.07 19.01
CA LEU A 828 -4.41 -17.77 19.49
C LEU A 828 -4.91 -16.57 18.68
N GLY A 829 -5.21 -16.80 17.40
CA GLY A 829 -5.56 -15.76 16.43
C GLY A 829 -4.31 -15.11 15.81
N ASP A 830 -4.46 -13.85 15.43
CA ASP A 830 -3.42 -13.04 14.82
C ASP A 830 -2.32 -12.70 15.84
N ILE A 831 -1.07 -12.76 15.37
CA ILE A 831 0.14 -12.45 16.14
C ILE A 831 0.90 -11.33 15.44
N ASP A 832 1.12 -10.23 16.15
CA ASP A 832 1.82 -9.05 15.66
C ASP A 832 3.34 -9.22 15.76
N LEU A 833 4.06 -8.63 14.81
CA LEU A 833 5.52 -8.54 14.82
C LEU A 833 5.94 -7.08 14.93
N VAL A 834 6.72 -6.76 15.94
CA VAL A 834 7.15 -5.39 16.23
C VAL A 834 8.67 -5.30 16.07
N TYR A 835 9.18 -4.25 15.40
CA TYR A 835 10.63 -4.04 15.32
C TYR A 835 11.23 -3.89 16.73
N GLY A 836 10.58 -3.06 17.55
CA GLY A 836 10.85 -2.95 18.97
C GLY A 836 12.09 -2.12 19.29
N ASN A 837 12.78 -2.51 20.36
CA ASN A 837 14.01 -1.86 20.81
C ASN A 837 14.95 -2.86 21.48
N SER A 838 15.96 -2.41 22.22
CA SER A 838 16.90 -3.29 22.92
C SER A 838 16.27 -4.25 23.95
N LYS A 839 15.02 -4.01 24.38
CA LYS A 839 14.32 -4.79 25.41
C LYS A 839 13.30 -5.80 24.88
N TYR A 840 12.74 -5.59 23.68
CA TYR A 840 11.72 -6.46 23.09
C TYR A 840 11.69 -6.35 21.56
N GLY A 841 11.03 -7.31 20.91
CA GLY A 841 10.81 -7.30 19.45
C GLY A 841 12.04 -7.75 18.66
N LEU A 842 12.02 -7.52 17.35
CA LEU A 842 13.08 -7.98 16.44
C LEU A 842 14.47 -7.42 16.77
N GLU A 843 14.59 -6.16 17.13
CA GLU A 843 15.87 -5.56 17.49
C GLU A 843 16.49 -6.25 18.71
N HIS A 844 15.68 -6.50 19.74
CA HIS A 844 16.11 -7.26 20.91
C HIS A 844 16.55 -8.67 20.55
N ILE A 845 15.76 -9.38 19.73
CA ILE A 845 16.09 -10.74 19.30
C ILE A 845 17.43 -10.74 18.58
N PHE A 846 17.59 -9.86 17.57
CA PHE A 846 18.79 -9.77 16.78
C PHE A 846 20.02 -9.53 17.66
N ASN A 847 19.99 -8.45 18.46
CA ASN A 847 21.13 -8.03 19.27
C ASN A 847 21.46 -9.09 20.33
N ARG A 848 20.45 -9.71 20.94
CA ARG A 848 20.67 -10.76 21.95
C ARG A 848 21.26 -12.02 21.33
N ARG A 849 20.77 -12.46 20.17
CA ARG A 849 21.31 -13.65 19.49
C ARG A 849 22.72 -13.41 18.93
N GLU A 850 23.02 -12.21 18.43
CA GLU A 850 24.37 -11.83 18.01
C GLU A 850 25.33 -11.89 19.20
N SER A 851 24.95 -11.31 20.35
CA SER A 851 25.73 -11.38 21.59
C SER A 851 25.95 -12.81 22.06
N ASP A 852 24.90 -13.64 22.10
CA ASP A 852 25.00 -15.02 22.57
C ASP A 852 25.93 -15.87 21.67
N ALA A 853 26.01 -15.57 20.37
CA ALA A 853 26.93 -16.25 19.46
C ALA A 853 28.38 -15.77 19.63
N ILE A 854 28.59 -14.47 19.86
CA ILE A 854 29.90 -13.90 20.16
C ILE A 854 30.44 -14.50 21.48
N ASP A 855 29.60 -14.61 22.50
CA ASP A 855 29.96 -15.21 23.79
C ASP A 855 30.34 -16.71 23.66
N LYS A 856 29.85 -17.38 22.61
CA LYS A 856 30.22 -18.76 22.23
C LYS A 856 31.48 -18.83 21.35
N GLY A 857 32.13 -17.70 21.06
CA GLY A 857 33.38 -17.63 20.29
C GLY A 857 33.23 -17.48 18.78
N MET A 858 32.03 -17.22 18.25
CA MET A 858 31.84 -16.92 16.82
C MET A 858 32.36 -15.52 16.47
N SER A 859 32.81 -15.34 15.23
CA SER A 859 33.09 -14.01 14.69
C SER A 859 31.81 -13.16 14.58
N LYS A 860 31.96 -11.83 14.47
CA LYS A 860 30.82 -10.92 14.32
C LYS A 860 29.94 -11.23 13.10
N GLU A 861 30.54 -11.68 12.00
CA GLU A 861 29.81 -12.02 10.77
C GLU A 861 29.02 -13.33 10.91
N GLU A 862 29.63 -14.33 11.54
CA GLU A 862 28.95 -15.60 11.88
C GLU A 862 27.83 -15.37 12.89
N ALA A 863 28.05 -14.54 13.90
CA ALA A 863 27.08 -14.19 14.91
C ALA A 863 25.84 -13.50 14.31
N LYS A 864 26.03 -12.59 13.34
CA LYS A 864 24.91 -11.98 12.59
C LYS A 864 24.15 -13.02 11.76
N LYS A 865 24.85 -13.92 11.07
CA LYS A 865 24.21 -15.01 10.31
C LYS A 865 23.42 -15.92 11.23
N TYR A 866 23.96 -16.24 12.41
CA TYR A 866 23.25 -17.00 13.45
C TYR A 866 22.01 -16.26 13.94
N ALA A 867 22.11 -14.98 14.28
CA ALA A 867 20.96 -14.17 14.71
C ALA A 867 19.84 -14.14 13.66
N LEU A 868 20.20 -13.93 12.39
CA LEU A 868 19.25 -13.96 11.27
C LEU A 868 18.65 -15.36 11.07
N LYS A 869 19.42 -16.44 11.28
CA LYS A 869 18.89 -17.81 11.22
C LYS A 869 17.78 -18.04 12.25
N ILE A 870 17.97 -17.55 13.49
CA ILE A 870 16.95 -17.63 14.53
C ILE A 870 15.71 -16.82 14.17
N ILE A 871 15.90 -15.57 13.71
CA ILE A 871 14.79 -14.68 13.33
C ILE A 871 13.99 -15.27 12.17
N ASN A 872 14.65 -15.71 11.11
CA ASN A 872 14.00 -16.21 9.91
C ASN A 872 13.25 -17.54 10.12
N ASN A 873 13.49 -18.24 11.24
CA ASN A 873 12.77 -19.45 11.61
C ASN A 873 11.50 -19.18 12.44
N ILE A 874 11.27 -17.95 12.92
CA ILE A 874 10.06 -17.57 13.67
C ILE A 874 8.76 -17.99 12.97
N PRO A 875 8.54 -17.75 11.66
CA PRO A 875 7.31 -18.16 10.98
C PRO A 875 7.09 -19.67 11.03
N ASN A 876 8.15 -20.46 10.88
CA ASN A 876 8.11 -21.92 10.95
C ASN A 876 7.74 -22.41 12.36
N ILE A 877 8.36 -21.81 13.40
CA ILE A 877 8.04 -22.12 14.80
C ILE A 877 6.59 -21.77 15.11
N ILE A 878 6.10 -20.60 14.68
CA ILE A 878 4.71 -20.21 14.90
C ILE A 878 3.78 -21.18 14.17
N SER A 879 4.02 -21.50 12.90
CA SER A 879 3.16 -22.43 12.15
C SER A 879 3.10 -23.82 12.82
N ASN A 880 4.26 -24.41 13.11
CA ASN A 880 4.38 -25.84 13.41
C ASN A 880 4.60 -26.15 14.90
N GLY A 881 4.88 -25.14 15.71
CA GLY A 881 5.19 -25.30 17.12
C GLY A 881 3.99 -25.55 18.02
N LYS A 882 4.30 -26.11 19.19
CA LYS A 882 3.37 -26.37 20.27
C LYS A 882 3.30 -25.15 21.19
N LEU A 883 2.07 -24.72 21.48
CA LEU A 883 1.81 -23.68 22.48
C LEU A 883 2.07 -24.22 23.89
N SER A 884 2.88 -23.49 24.65
CA SER A 884 3.18 -23.71 26.06
C SER A 884 2.87 -22.44 26.88
N LYS A 885 2.49 -22.64 28.14
CA LYS A 885 2.26 -21.56 29.12
C LYS A 885 3.05 -21.90 30.38
N ASP A 886 3.88 -20.97 30.84
CA ASP A 886 4.65 -21.18 32.07
C ASP A 886 3.82 -20.87 33.34
N ASN A 887 4.41 -21.11 34.51
CA ASN A 887 3.75 -20.89 35.80
C ASN A 887 3.45 -19.41 36.08
N LEU A 888 4.09 -18.48 35.36
CA LEU A 888 3.85 -17.04 35.43
C LEU A 888 2.80 -16.58 34.41
N GLY A 889 2.22 -17.52 33.66
CA GLY A 889 1.19 -17.27 32.66
C GLY A 889 1.72 -16.78 31.32
N ARG A 890 3.04 -16.80 31.09
CA ARG A 890 3.64 -16.33 29.84
C ARG A 890 3.49 -17.39 28.76
N LEU A 891 3.11 -16.94 27.57
CA LEU A 891 2.89 -17.80 26.43
C LEU A 891 4.17 -17.94 25.61
N SER A 892 4.44 -19.15 25.16
CA SER A 892 5.49 -19.42 24.19
C SER A 892 5.08 -20.49 23.20
N ILE A 893 5.66 -20.45 22.01
CA ILE A 893 5.52 -21.49 21.00
C ILE A 893 6.88 -22.17 20.83
N GLU A 894 6.90 -23.48 20.98
CA GLU A 894 8.12 -24.30 20.92
C GLU A 894 8.05 -25.25 19.74
N PHE A 895 9.09 -25.21 18.91
CA PHE A 895 9.26 -26.16 17.81
C PHE A 895 10.73 -26.58 17.78
N GLU A 896 10.96 -27.90 17.79
CA GLU A 896 12.29 -28.51 17.85
C GLU A 896 13.14 -27.98 19.03
N ASN A 897 14.20 -27.22 18.72
CA ASN A 897 15.12 -26.64 19.69
C ASN A 897 14.97 -25.12 19.80
N GLN A 898 13.87 -24.51 19.33
CA GLN A 898 13.65 -23.07 19.40
C GLN A 898 12.31 -22.72 20.05
N ARG A 899 12.30 -21.57 20.73
CA ARG A 899 11.13 -21.03 21.43
C ARG A 899 10.91 -19.58 21.01
N VAL A 900 9.66 -19.27 20.65
CA VAL A 900 9.17 -17.90 20.46
C VAL A 900 8.36 -17.52 21.69
N GLY A 901 8.76 -16.45 22.37
CA GLY A 901 7.99 -15.86 23.47
C GLY A 901 6.96 -14.89 22.94
N LEU A 902 5.74 -14.96 23.49
CA LEU A 902 4.64 -14.07 23.16
C LEU A 902 4.23 -13.25 24.38
N ASN A 903 3.73 -12.04 24.13
CA ASN A 903 3.09 -11.22 25.14
C ASN A 903 1.71 -10.77 24.63
N ASP A 904 0.75 -10.63 25.54
CA ASP A 904 -0.63 -10.21 25.28
C ASP A 904 -0.95 -8.84 25.88
N SER A 905 0.03 -8.21 26.54
CA SER A 905 -0.14 -6.89 27.16
C SER A 905 0.95 -5.90 26.76
N TRP A 906 0.61 -4.61 26.84
CA TRP A 906 1.51 -3.48 26.68
C TRP A 906 1.30 -2.48 27.80
N LYS A 907 2.35 -2.20 28.59
CA LYS A 907 2.30 -1.29 29.76
C LYS A 907 1.14 -1.54 30.74
N GLY A 908 0.68 -2.80 30.85
CA GLY A 908 -0.39 -3.21 31.74
C GLY A 908 -1.77 -3.31 31.08
N GLU A 909 -1.93 -2.82 29.85
CA GLU A 909 -3.17 -2.97 29.07
C GLU A 909 -3.12 -4.23 28.22
N THR A 910 -4.23 -4.97 28.15
CA THR A 910 -4.34 -6.16 27.30
C THR A 910 -4.59 -5.74 25.86
N LEU A 911 -3.82 -6.29 24.93
CA LEU A 911 -3.96 -6.04 23.50
C LEU A 911 -4.88 -7.09 22.86
N ASN A 912 -5.53 -6.72 21.75
CA ASN A 912 -6.37 -7.64 20.98
C ASN A 912 -5.55 -8.80 20.39
N ASN A 913 -4.37 -8.48 19.85
CA ASN A 913 -3.45 -9.46 19.29
C ASN A 913 -2.31 -9.74 20.25
N ARG A 914 -1.81 -10.97 20.23
CA ARG A 914 -0.55 -11.32 20.89
C ARG A 914 0.59 -10.82 20.02
N TRP A 915 1.76 -10.58 20.58
CA TRP A 915 2.89 -10.09 19.81
C TRP A 915 4.19 -10.78 20.19
N VAL A 916 5.11 -10.89 19.22
CA VAL A 916 6.41 -11.53 19.40
C VAL A 916 7.33 -10.64 20.25
N ILE A 917 7.60 -11.07 21.49
CA ILE A 917 8.50 -10.35 22.40
C ILE A 917 9.95 -10.81 22.26
N THR A 918 10.19 -12.11 22.04
CA THR A 918 11.54 -12.68 21.90
C THR A 918 11.54 -14.02 21.15
N SER A 919 12.70 -14.51 20.72
CA SER A 919 12.91 -15.82 20.13
C SER A 919 14.34 -16.31 20.40
N TYR A 920 14.51 -17.60 20.73
CA TYR A 920 15.81 -18.18 21.09
C TYR A 920 15.88 -19.71 20.98
N GLU A 921 17.09 -20.25 20.89
CA GLU A 921 17.35 -21.70 21.00
C GLU A 921 17.27 -22.17 22.46
N ILE A 922 16.56 -23.26 22.69
CA ILE A 922 16.38 -23.92 23.98
C ILE A 922 17.65 -24.72 24.30
N ASP A 923 18.36 -24.30 25.34
CA ASP A 923 19.47 -25.07 25.90
C ASP A 923 18.97 -26.13 26.89
N LYS A 924 18.91 -27.39 26.44
CA LYS A 924 18.50 -28.53 27.29
C LYS A 924 19.51 -28.87 28.40
N SER A 925 20.74 -28.32 28.37
CA SER A 925 21.75 -28.58 29.41
C SER A 925 21.51 -27.77 30.68
N ARG A 926 20.70 -26.71 30.63
CA ARG A 926 20.38 -25.82 31.76
C ARG A 926 19.03 -26.18 32.40
N ASN A 927 18.89 -27.42 32.89
CA ASN A 927 17.80 -27.77 33.78
C ASN A 927 18.02 -27.08 35.15
N GLY A 928 17.33 -25.97 35.42
CA GLY A 928 17.06 -25.58 36.82
C GLY A 928 16.97 -24.09 37.19
N LEU A 929 17.47 -23.14 36.37
CA LEU A 929 17.46 -21.72 36.77
C LEU A 929 17.02 -20.82 35.61
N ILE A 930 15.70 -20.74 35.39
CA ILE A 930 15.12 -19.71 34.52
C ILE A 930 15.06 -18.41 35.34
N GLU A 931 16.16 -17.66 35.36
CA GLU A 931 16.04 -16.22 35.57
C GLU A 931 15.45 -15.60 34.30
N SER A 932 14.16 -15.26 34.39
CA SER A 932 13.43 -14.49 33.41
C SER A 932 14.22 -13.25 32.95
N PRO A 933 14.47 -13.02 31.65
CA PRO A 933 15.25 -11.89 31.13
C PRO A 933 14.69 -10.48 31.42
N LEU A 934 13.54 -10.39 32.09
CA LEU A 934 12.91 -9.13 32.50
C LEU A 934 13.29 -8.67 33.92
N ALA A 935 14.19 -9.35 34.62
CA ALA A 935 14.77 -8.79 35.84
C ALA A 935 15.74 -7.65 35.45
N PRO A 936 15.54 -6.40 35.93
CA PRO A 936 16.45 -5.31 35.65
C PRO A 936 17.84 -5.67 36.17
N ASN A 937 18.85 -5.64 35.29
CA ASN A 937 20.26 -5.77 35.63
C ASN A 937 20.64 -4.70 36.69
N TYR A 938 20.56 -5.03 37.97
CA TYR A 938 21.29 -4.34 39.02
C TYR A 938 22.77 -4.76 38.93
N LYS A 939 23.43 -4.40 37.83
CA LYS A 939 24.90 -4.38 37.78
C LYS A 939 25.33 -3.01 38.31
N GLY A 940 25.52 -2.92 39.61
CA GLY A 940 26.07 -1.72 40.22
C GLY A 940 25.84 -1.68 41.72
N LYS A 941 26.69 -2.38 42.47
CA LYS A 941 27.30 -1.93 43.73
C LYS A 941 28.12 -3.07 44.33
N ASP A 942 29.43 -2.96 44.14
CA ASP A 942 30.46 -3.24 45.14
C ASP A 942 30.26 -4.49 46.00
N THR A 943 30.40 -5.66 45.40
CA THR A 943 30.75 -6.87 46.15
C THR A 943 32.24 -7.11 45.99
N ASN A 944 33.06 -6.31 46.69
CA ASN A 944 34.42 -6.75 47.00
C ASN A 944 34.28 -8.06 47.81
N PRO A 945 34.97 -9.15 47.41
CA PRO A 945 34.77 -10.47 48.00
C PRO A 945 35.38 -10.49 49.40
N LEU A 946 34.57 -10.18 50.41
CA LEU A 946 34.95 -10.23 51.80
C LEU A 946 35.08 -11.70 52.24
N ASN A 947 36.32 -12.17 52.08
CA ASN A 947 37.04 -13.14 52.90
C ASN A 947 36.19 -13.82 54.00
N LEU A 948 35.75 -15.04 53.69
CA LEU A 948 35.45 -16.07 54.67
C LEU A 948 36.77 -16.39 55.39
N ASP A 949 36.94 -15.87 56.60
CA ASP A 949 37.73 -16.47 57.69
C ASP A 949 38.03 -15.40 58.73
N SER A 950 37.21 -15.30 59.78
CA SER A 950 37.62 -14.88 61.12
C SER A 950 36.47 -15.11 62.12
N PRO A 951 36.68 -15.82 63.24
CA PRO A 951 35.62 -16.36 64.05
C PRO A 951 35.08 -15.34 65.09
N ASN A 952 33.78 -15.50 65.30
CA ASN A 952 32.89 -14.75 66.18
C ASN A 952 33.37 -14.66 67.65
N PRO A 953 33.74 -13.48 68.18
CA PRO A 953 34.02 -13.30 69.60
C PRO A 953 32.70 -12.98 70.34
N THR A 954 32.16 -14.02 70.97
CA THR A 954 31.59 -14.02 72.33
C THR A 954 31.01 -12.72 72.91
N THR A 955 29.68 -12.74 73.03
CA THR A 955 28.89 -12.55 74.28
C THR A 955 29.37 -11.57 75.37
N LYS A 956 28.42 -10.67 75.69
CA LYS A 956 28.10 -10.06 76.99
C LYS A 956 29.09 -9.05 77.58
N ASN A 957 28.74 -7.77 77.44
CA ASN A 957 28.12 -7.00 78.51
C ASN A 957 27.19 -5.94 77.93
#